data_AF-A0A0K1EIG1-F1
#
_entry.id   AF-A0A0K1EIG1-F1
#
_cell.length_a   1.000
_cell.length_b   1.000
_cell.length_c   1.000
_cell.angle_alpha   90.00
_cell.angle_beta   90.00
_cell.angle_gamma   90.00
#
_symmetry.space_group_name_H-M   'P 1'
#
loop_
_entity.id
_entity.type
_entity.pdbx_description
1 polymer ?
#
loop_
_entity_poly.entity_id
_entity_poly.type
_entity_poly.pdbx_seq_one_letter_code
_entity_poly.pdbx_strand_id
1 'polypeptide(L)'
;MADVDFSFACEVDRGAAGAWSHLEVVRFQGRESISELYRYELTLAVKAPHPEVDPRDLLGLRATLRIATGSVPTFKVVHGIVVEAEELFEAPDAMLYRVVLSPPWARALHRTRCRIFLDKTVEAIVDAVLQGDPRVTRRDGAEVDEDVGGPSFTPATEQYTWRVQATGRIKDARVRPFVVQYNESDFAFVSRLLEEEGISYHVENGQEACLLVLADDDGGRARIAGGPLAANVLGREVAALRLGGRLRPEGVALAEYNWKKPQLAMGVSAGEGAADALLEVHYPGGYPDGPEQGAPLALARLQRFQVEARYAVGEGAVRVLSAGSVFALEHDESTHEGEFLVTQLDVRGEQQGVLAQASNAQEKPWAARFELARRGEGARVEASHFRPALRTPKPRIQGTQTAVVTAAPGASGAEVNVGGPDGLAVGCVHVRFRWDSDTARLAKEPSSAWVRVSQVFAGPGQGAVWHPRVGDEVIVAFEEGDPDRPVVVGRLYNGANLPARVGGHESSMKSLSTPGGGTYNEIMFGDAAGSELLHVFAGKDQATDVANYRREGIAANASMIVGADNTETIGANRTESVGSNDSLSIGVNQTITIGGNSTAIIGANHTHTVGANEVNLVGGAQLVQVGGNQVETVGGVVTETYGAARITTVGGAVTEDFGSIMSVSVGGNVTESCASHALEVSAARLMAIGGNYTTVVGGASTLGVGAVLIDASAGPQDLTVSGNIVRSAPVHLTTAAFEHDIKGGKISAAGSSLSINVVSLEALGMSRSVTGVKKSKSYVSESADGFKKDGAGMIIKLAAVGMLASGVDHQGGGPDVEG
;
A
#
# COMPACT_ATOMS: atom_id res chain seq x y z
N MET A 1 69.12 -59.55 -14.52
CA MET A 1 67.87 -59.26 -15.25
C MET A 1 68.28 -58.37 -16.41
N ALA A 2 67.79 -58.61 -17.63
CA ALA A 2 68.05 -57.68 -18.73
C ALA A 2 67.61 -56.28 -18.28
N ASP A 3 68.47 -55.27 -18.41
CA ASP A 3 68.12 -53.89 -18.07
C ASP A 3 67.03 -53.42 -19.04
N VAL A 4 65.77 -53.48 -18.59
CA VAL A 4 64.63 -52.98 -19.34
C VAL A 4 64.47 -51.49 -19.00
N ASP A 5 64.50 -50.63 -20.02
CA ASP A 5 64.39 -49.18 -19.85
C ASP A 5 62.96 -48.77 -19.44
N PHE A 6 61.95 -49.55 -19.84
CA PHE A 6 60.55 -49.25 -19.60
C PHE A 6 59.77 -50.48 -19.11
N SER A 7 59.02 -50.34 -18.03
CA SER A 7 58.14 -51.42 -17.54
C SER A 7 56.71 -50.92 -17.31
N PHE A 8 55.74 -51.81 -17.48
CA PHE A 8 54.32 -51.53 -17.32
C PHE A 8 53.70 -52.53 -16.36
N ALA A 9 52.79 -52.06 -15.50
CA ALA A 9 52.02 -52.91 -14.61
C ALA A 9 50.64 -52.31 -14.32
N CYS A 10 49.66 -53.15 -14.02
CA CYS A 10 48.28 -52.76 -13.72
C CYS A 10 47.67 -53.53 -12.53
N GLU A 11 46.64 -52.94 -11.92
CA GLU A 11 45.92 -53.47 -10.77
C GLU A 11 45.10 -54.71 -11.14
N VAL A 12 45.32 -55.84 -10.45
CA VAL A 12 44.49 -57.06 -10.60
C VAL A 12 44.30 -57.74 -9.26
N ASP A 13 43.07 -58.17 -8.99
CA ASP A 13 42.73 -59.06 -7.87
C ASP A 13 42.45 -60.48 -8.42
N ARG A 14 43.49 -61.33 -8.47
CA ARG A 14 43.49 -62.82 -8.45
C ARG A 14 44.94 -63.33 -8.50
N GLY A 15 45.58 -63.41 -7.33
CA GLY A 15 46.87 -64.07 -7.12
C GLY A 15 48.06 -63.10 -7.01
N ALA A 16 48.99 -63.43 -6.09
CA ALA A 16 50.07 -62.58 -5.55
C ALA A 16 51.17 -62.13 -6.54
N ALA A 17 50.90 -62.11 -7.85
CA ALA A 17 51.81 -61.63 -8.88
C ALA A 17 51.12 -60.83 -10.02
N GLY A 18 49.80 -60.60 -9.98
CA GLY A 18 49.04 -59.85 -10.99
C GLY A 18 48.98 -60.55 -12.37
N ALA A 19 47.82 -60.55 -13.03
CA ALA A 19 47.63 -61.32 -14.26
C ALA A 19 48.37 -60.78 -15.52
N TRP A 20 49.13 -59.69 -15.44
CA TRP A 20 49.70 -59.02 -16.63
C TRP A 20 51.18 -58.62 -16.51
N SER A 21 51.95 -59.25 -15.63
CA SER A 21 53.43 -59.10 -15.57
C SER A 21 54.15 -59.49 -16.87
N HIS A 22 53.41 -60.06 -17.81
CA HIS A 22 53.87 -60.46 -19.13
C HIS A 22 53.62 -59.41 -20.23
N LEU A 23 52.99 -58.28 -19.91
CA LEU A 23 52.85 -57.15 -20.84
C LEU A 23 54.18 -56.38 -20.90
N GLU A 24 54.96 -56.62 -21.95
CA GLU A 24 56.22 -55.92 -22.19
C GLU A 24 55.98 -54.64 -22.99
N VAL A 25 56.59 -53.52 -22.56
CA VAL A 25 56.49 -52.24 -23.28
C VAL A 25 57.31 -52.35 -24.57
N VAL A 26 56.69 -52.18 -25.74
CA VAL A 26 57.40 -52.10 -27.02
C VAL A 26 57.80 -50.66 -27.30
N ARG A 27 56.83 -49.74 -27.22
CA ARG A 27 57.03 -48.31 -27.44
C ARG A 27 55.91 -47.52 -26.77
N PHE A 28 56.13 -46.23 -26.58
CA PHE A 28 55.07 -45.31 -26.18
C PHE A 28 55.31 -43.90 -26.69
N GLN A 29 54.21 -43.15 -26.78
CA GLN A 29 54.20 -41.70 -26.97
C GLN A 29 53.41 -41.08 -25.82
N GLY A 30 54.02 -40.12 -25.14
CA GLY A 30 53.42 -39.43 -24.00
C GLY A 30 53.34 -37.94 -24.25
N ARG A 31 52.23 -37.33 -23.87
CA ARG A 31 52.07 -35.88 -23.81
C ARG A 31 51.58 -35.47 -22.44
N GLU A 32 52.33 -34.60 -21.79
CA GLU A 32 51.98 -33.95 -20.53
C GLU A 32 51.93 -32.43 -20.75
N SER A 33 50.97 -31.75 -20.14
CA SER A 33 50.90 -30.28 -20.15
C SER A 33 50.37 -29.79 -18.82
N ILE A 34 50.83 -28.62 -18.38
CA ILE A 34 50.17 -27.91 -17.29
C ILE A 34 48.75 -27.58 -17.75
N SER A 35 47.79 -27.77 -16.85
CA SER A 35 46.37 -27.55 -17.06
C SER A 35 45.73 -28.40 -18.16
N GLU A 36 46.30 -29.58 -18.44
CA GLU A 36 45.65 -30.64 -19.23
C GLU A 36 45.97 -32.01 -18.59
N LEU A 37 45.11 -33.01 -18.81
CA LEU A 37 45.43 -34.38 -18.39
C LEU A 37 46.42 -34.99 -19.37
N TYR A 38 47.48 -35.62 -18.85
CA TYR A 38 48.41 -36.31 -19.73
C TYR A 38 47.77 -37.51 -20.41
N ARG A 39 48.27 -37.84 -21.59
CA ARG A 39 47.88 -39.02 -22.35
C ARG A 39 49.15 -39.75 -22.79
N TYR A 40 49.28 -41.00 -22.36
CA TYR A 40 50.35 -41.90 -22.77
C TYR A 40 49.75 -43.04 -23.59
N GLU A 41 50.13 -43.13 -24.85
CA GLU A 41 49.76 -44.22 -25.74
C GLU A 41 50.89 -45.23 -25.78
N LEU A 42 50.63 -46.42 -25.23
CA LEU A 42 51.59 -47.52 -25.14
C LEU A 42 51.24 -48.59 -26.17
N THR A 43 52.25 -49.12 -26.84
CA THR A 43 52.18 -50.41 -27.53
C THR A 43 52.80 -51.47 -26.61
N LEU A 44 51.99 -52.44 -26.18
CA LEU A 44 52.40 -53.53 -25.30
C LEU A 44 52.43 -54.84 -26.07
N ALA A 45 53.35 -55.73 -25.72
CA ALA A 45 53.49 -57.06 -26.30
C ALA A 45 53.22 -58.14 -25.24
N VAL A 46 52.44 -59.14 -25.62
CA VAL A 46 52.26 -60.41 -24.88
C VAL A 46 53.02 -61.49 -25.62
N LYS A 47 54.11 -61.99 -25.05
CA LYS A 47 54.90 -63.08 -25.65
C LYS A 47 54.29 -64.45 -25.35
N ALA A 48 54.36 -65.38 -26.30
CA ALA A 48 54.00 -66.77 -26.04
C ALA A 48 54.89 -67.38 -24.92
N PRO A 49 54.37 -68.25 -24.03
CA PRO A 49 53.05 -68.87 -24.04
C PRO A 49 52.01 -68.16 -23.15
N HIS A 50 52.16 -66.86 -22.86
CA HIS A 50 51.20 -66.15 -22.01
C HIS A 50 49.82 -66.07 -22.68
N PRO A 51 48.72 -66.17 -21.90
CA PRO A 51 47.36 -66.13 -22.45
C PRO A 51 47.07 -64.76 -23.05
N GLU A 52 46.24 -64.75 -24.11
CA GLU A 52 45.76 -63.51 -24.72
C GLU A 52 45.00 -62.64 -23.71
N VAL A 53 45.19 -61.32 -23.84
CA VAL A 53 44.48 -60.29 -23.08
C VAL A 53 43.20 -59.93 -23.80
N ASP A 54 42.06 -59.94 -23.12
CA ASP A 54 40.91 -59.16 -23.60
C ASP A 54 41.16 -57.69 -23.25
N PRO A 55 41.37 -56.79 -24.23
CA PRO A 55 41.67 -55.39 -23.96
C PRO A 55 40.57 -54.70 -23.13
N ARG A 56 39.32 -55.19 -23.17
CA ARG A 56 38.20 -54.63 -22.40
C ARG A 56 38.38 -54.83 -20.90
N ASP A 57 39.07 -55.88 -20.48
CA ASP A 57 39.35 -56.15 -19.07
C ASP A 57 40.38 -55.16 -18.49
N LEU A 58 41.12 -54.44 -19.34
CA LEU A 58 42.07 -53.43 -18.89
C LEU A 58 41.38 -52.10 -18.54
N LEU A 59 40.22 -51.81 -19.12
CA LEU A 59 39.56 -50.50 -19.01
C LEU A 59 39.24 -50.14 -17.55
N GLY A 60 39.68 -48.95 -17.13
CA GLY A 60 39.46 -48.40 -15.79
C GLY A 60 40.39 -48.94 -14.71
N LEU A 61 41.23 -49.94 -14.99
CA LEU A 61 42.23 -50.44 -14.05
C LEU A 61 43.32 -49.38 -13.84
N ARG A 62 43.80 -49.26 -12.59
CA ARG A 62 44.98 -48.44 -12.28
C ARG A 62 46.22 -49.09 -12.87
N ALA A 63 47.07 -48.32 -13.53
CA ALA A 63 48.29 -48.80 -14.14
C ALA A 63 49.44 -47.80 -14.00
N THR A 64 50.66 -48.30 -14.14
CA THR A 64 51.88 -47.52 -14.01
C THR A 64 52.83 -47.88 -15.14
N LEU A 65 53.27 -46.86 -15.89
CA LEU A 65 54.45 -46.93 -16.74
C LEU A 65 55.65 -46.42 -15.94
N ARG A 66 56.71 -47.22 -15.86
CA ARG A 66 57.96 -46.87 -15.18
C ARG A 66 59.07 -46.72 -16.21
N ILE A 67 59.80 -45.62 -16.14
CA ILE A 67 60.81 -45.19 -17.11
C ILE A 67 62.15 -45.07 -16.38
N ALA A 68 63.16 -45.85 -16.76
CA ALA A 68 64.51 -45.73 -16.26
C ALA A 68 65.13 -44.41 -16.75
N THR A 69 65.55 -43.55 -15.82
CA THR A 69 66.01 -42.19 -16.18
C THR A 69 67.49 -42.14 -16.56
N GLY A 70 68.28 -43.12 -16.11
CA GLY A 70 69.75 -43.08 -16.18
C GLY A 70 70.37 -41.98 -15.29
N SER A 71 69.61 -41.42 -14.34
CA SER A 71 70.01 -40.36 -13.43
C SER A 71 69.29 -40.51 -12.08
N VAL A 72 69.32 -39.48 -11.22
CA VAL A 72 68.51 -39.39 -10.00
C VAL A 72 67.23 -38.60 -10.31
N PRO A 73 66.02 -39.02 -9.95
CA PRO A 73 65.68 -40.33 -9.40
C PRO A 73 65.88 -41.44 -10.44
N THR A 74 66.20 -42.66 -9.97
CA THR A 74 66.50 -43.82 -10.83
C THR A 74 65.38 -44.11 -11.83
N PHE A 75 64.13 -43.90 -11.42
CA PHE A 75 62.95 -44.11 -12.26
C PHE A 75 62.03 -42.89 -12.22
N LYS A 76 61.46 -42.56 -13.38
CA LYS A 76 60.27 -41.72 -13.52
C LYS A 76 59.06 -42.64 -13.63
N VAL A 77 58.05 -42.43 -12.81
CA VAL A 77 56.78 -43.16 -12.88
C VAL A 77 55.69 -42.29 -13.49
N VAL A 78 54.81 -42.93 -14.25
CA VAL A 78 53.59 -42.35 -14.81
C VAL A 78 52.46 -43.27 -14.37
N HIS A 79 51.75 -42.86 -13.32
CA HIS A 79 50.55 -43.57 -12.88
C HIS A 79 49.38 -43.26 -13.79
N GLY A 80 48.23 -43.88 -13.56
CA GLY A 80 47.03 -43.56 -14.30
C GLY A 80 46.01 -44.67 -14.26
N ILE A 81 45.01 -44.52 -15.10
CA ILE A 81 44.03 -45.54 -15.43
C ILE A 81 44.05 -45.77 -16.94
N VAL A 82 43.72 -46.99 -17.34
CA VAL A 82 43.54 -47.32 -18.75
C VAL A 82 42.21 -46.76 -19.22
N VAL A 83 42.24 -45.82 -20.16
CA VAL A 83 41.04 -45.16 -20.72
C VAL A 83 40.64 -45.71 -22.09
N GLU A 84 41.60 -46.26 -22.83
CA GLU A 84 41.37 -46.99 -24.07
C GLU A 84 42.29 -48.21 -24.10
N ALA A 85 41.80 -49.30 -24.65
CA ALA A 85 42.58 -50.49 -24.93
C ALA A 85 42.05 -51.15 -26.20
N GLU A 86 42.93 -51.53 -27.11
CA GLU A 86 42.58 -52.25 -28.32
C GLU A 86 43.64 -53.29 -28.67
N GLU A 87 43.20 -54.31 -29.38
CA GLU A 87 44.04 -55.30 -30.03
C GLU A 87 44.59 -54.72 -31.34
N LEU A 88 45.88 -54.93 -31.62
CA LEU A 88 46.52 -54.44 -32.85
C LEU A 88 46.67 -55.56 -33.89
N PHE A 89 47.81 -56.25 -33.86
CA PHE A 89 48.11 -57.35 -34.78
C PHE A 89 49.07 -58.34 -34.13
N GLU A 90 49.06 -59.56 -34.64
CA GLU A 90 49.95 -60.63 -34.22
C GLU A 90 51.34 -60.46 -34.86
N ALA A 91 52.38 -60.37 -34.03
CA ALA A 91 53.77 -60.43 -34.43
C ALA A 91 54.30 -61.88 -34.27
N PRO A 92 55.41 -62.28 -34.93
CA PRO A 92 55.86 -63.67 -34.98
C PRO A 92 55.97 -64.41 -33.64
N ASP A 93 56.28 -63.69 -32.55
CA ASP A 93 56.43 -64.25 -31.20
C ASP A 93 55.61 -63.50 -30.13
N ALA A 94 54.70 -62.59 -30.52
CA ALA A 94 53.94 -61.78 -29.57
C ALA A 94 52.62 -61.21 -30.13
N MET A 95 51.61 -61.07 -29.27
CA MET A 95 50.40 -60.31 -29.57
C MET A 95 50.53 -58.85 -29.13
N LEU A 96 50.21 -57.90 -30.00
CA LEU A 96 50.33 -56.47 -29.72
C LEU A 96 49.00 -55.82 -29.31
N TYR A 97 49.07 -54.94 -28.31
CA TYR A 97 47.94 -54.16 -27.81
C TYR A 97 48.30 -52.67 -27.77
N ARG A 98 47.34 -51.80 -28.08
CA ARG A 98 47.43 -50.37 -27.80
C ARG A 98 46.68 -50.09 -26.51
N VAL A 99 47.37 -49.49 -25.54
CA VAL A 99 46.80 -49.10 -24.24
C VAL A 99 47.03 -47.61 -24.05
N VAL A 100 45.98 -46.87 -23.70
CA VAL A 100 46.05 -45.44 -23.42
C VAL A 100 45.92 -45.22 -21.93
N LEU A 101 46.97 -44.70 -21.33
CA LEU A 101 47.06 -44.33 -19.92
C LEU A 101 46.80 -42.83 -19.76
N SER A 102 45.91 -42.49 -18.83
CA SER A 102 45.54 -41.12 -18.48
C SER A 102 45.49 -41.02 -16.94
N PRO A 103 45.71 -39.85 -16.31
CA PRO A 103 45.63 -39.77 -14.86
C PRO A 103 44.23 -40.13 -14.35
N PRO A 104 44.09 -40.52 -13.06
CA PRO A 104 42.80 -40.97 -12.50
C PRO A 104 41.63 -39.99 -12.67
N TRP A 105 41.89 -38.68 -12.73
CA TRP A 105 40.90 -37.63 -12.97
C TRP A 105 40.21 -37.72 -14.34
N ALA A 106 40.72 -38.54 -15.27
CA ALA A 106 40.03 -38.83 -16.52
C ALA A 106 38.63 -39.42 -16.30
N ARG A 107 38.37 -40.11 -15.18
CA ARG A 107 37.00 -40.55 -14.82
C ARG A 107 36.02 -39.39 -14.72
N ALA A 108 36.47 -38.22 -14.28
CA ALA A 108 35.63 -37.03 -14.16
C ALA A 108 35.21 -36.46 -15.54
N LEU A 109 35.88 -36.81 -16.64
CA LEU A 109 35.43 -36.48 -18.00
C LEU A 109 34.12 -37.21 -18.35
N HIS A 110 33.88 -38.38 -17.76
CA HIS A 110 32.72 -39.22 -18.06
C HIS A 110 31.53 -39.00 -17.10
N ARG A 111 31.63 -38.03 -16.16
CA ARG A 111 30.55 -37.71 -15.21
C ARG A 111 29.99 -36.33 -15.52
N THR A 112 28.86 -36.28 -16.23
CA THR A 112 28.15 -35.02 -16.53
C THR A 112 27.01 -34.82 -15.54
N ARG A 113 26.90 -33.63 -14.96
CA ARG A 113 25.91 -33.34 -13.90
C ARG A 113 25.36 -31.92 -14.01
N CYS A 114 24.22 -31.70 -13.36
CA CYS A 114 23.69 -30.38 -13.07
C CYS A 114 23.64 -30.17 -11.56
N ARG A 115 24.35 -29.18 -11.03
CA ARG A 115 24.47 -28.92 -9.58
C ARG A 115 24.52 -27.43 -9.29
N ILE A 116 24.07 -27.08 -8.09
CA ILE A 116 24.09 -25.72 -7.57
C ILE A 116 24.94 -25.71 -6.31
N PHE A 117 25.89 -24.78 -6.25
CA PHE A 117 26.66 -24.44 -5.07
C PHE A 117 26.27 -23.03 -4.63
N LEU A 118 25.74 -22.92 -3.42
CA LEU A 118 25.27 -21.66 -2.84
C LEU A 118 26.19 -21.24 -1.69
N ASP A 119 26.68 -20.00 -1.74
CA ASP A 119 27.55 -19.38 -0.74
C ASP A 119 28.72 -20.29 -0.31
N LYS A 120 29.32 -20.98 -1.28
CA LYS A 120 30.51 -21.81 -1.10
C LYS A 120 31.74 -21.12 -1.67
N THR A 121 32.89 -21.36 -1.06
CA THR A 121 34.18 -20.91 -1.58
C THR A 121 34.57 -21.74 -2.80
N VAL A 122 35.39 -21.20 -3.72
CA VAL A 122 35.87 -21.96 -4.90
C VAL A 122 36.59 -23.23 -4.47
N GLU A 123 37.38 -23.15 -3.40
CA GLU A 123 38.05 -24.30 -2.79
C GLU A 123 37.06 -25.41 -2.39
N ALA A 124 36.00 -25.04 -1.66
CA ALA A 124 34.98 -26.00 -1.21
C ALA A 124 34.20 -26.61 -2.39
N ILE A 125 33.96 -25.85 -3.46
CA ILE A 125 33.29 -26.33 -4.67
C ILE A 125 34.16 -27.38 -5.38
N VAL A 126 35.42 -27.04 -5.65
CA VAL A 126 36.36 -27.94 -6.33
C VAL A 126 36.58 -29.21 -5.50
N ASP A 127 36.72 -29.08 -4.19
CA ASP A 127 36.84 -30.23 -3.28
C ASP A 127 35.61 -31.15 -3.36
N ALA A 128 34.40 -30.59 -3.30
CA ALA A 128 33.18 -31.37 -3.35
C ALA A 128 33.03 -32.13 -4.68
N VAL A 129 33.53 -31.58 -5.78
CA VAL A 129 33.47 -32.21 -7.11
C VAL A 129 34.54 -33.29 -7.28
N LEU A 130 35.78 -33.02 -6.86
CA LEU A 130 36.87 -33.99 -6.91
C LEU A 130 36.62 -35.19 -5.97
N GLN A 131 36.24 -34.92 -4.72
CA GLN A 131 35.89 -35.96 -3.73
C GLN A 131 34.56 -36.66 -4.02
N GLY A 132 33.82 -36.21 -5.05
CA GLY A 132 32.69 -36.96 -5.59
C GLY A 132 33.11 -38.30 -6.21
N ASP A 133 34.40 -38.53 -6.47
CA ASP A 133 34.98 -39.87 -6.66
C ASP A 133 35.50 -40.39 -5.31
N PRO A 134 34.97 -41.50 -4.76
CA PRO A 134 35.41 -42.02 -3.47
C PRO A 134 36.87 -42.51 -3.44
N ARG A 135 37.53 -42.64 -4.61
CA ARG A 135 38.94 -43.02 -4.71
C ARG A 135 39.90 -41.83 -4.53
N VAL A 136 39.42 -40.62 -4.79
CA VAL A 136 40.24 -39.40 -4.75
C VAL A 136 40.22 -38.81 -3.35
N THR A 137 41.41 -38.55 -2.80
CA THR A 137 41.56 -38.03 -1.44
C THR A 137 42.29 -36.69 -1.42
N ARG A 138 41.82 -35.74 -0.61
CA ARG A 138 42.52 -34.46 -0.38
C ARG A 138 43.64 -34.69 0.62
N ARG A 139 44.85 -34.19 0.31
CA ARG A 139 45.97 -34.18 1.26
C ARG A 139 46.72 -32.86 1.18
N ASP A 140 46.45 -31.99 2.16
CA ASP A 140 47.02 -30.64 2.18
C ASP A 140 48.53 -30.65 2.31
N GLY A 141 49.20 -29.85 1.46
CA GLY A 141 50.66 -29.76 1.45
C GLY A 141 51.37 -31.06 1.07
N ALA A 142 50.65 -32.05 0.52
CA ALA A 142 51.26 -33.30 0.09
C ALA A 142 52.38 -33.06 -0.92
N GLU A 143 53.46 -33.80 -0.77
CA GLU A 143 54.53 -33.99 -1.75
C GLU A 143 54.63 -35.48 -2.06
N VAL A 144 55.26 -35.81 -3.19
CA VAL A 144 55.44 -37.18 -3.64
C VAL A 144 56.89 -37.61 -3.42
N ASP A 145 57.09 -38.81 -2.89
CA ASP A 145 58.42 -39.39 -2.73
C ASP A 145 58.94 -39.92 -4.06
N GLU A 146 60.22 -39.68 -4.34
CA GLU A 146 60.89 -40.22 -5.52
C GLU A 146 60.93 -41.75 -5.52
N ASP A 147 60.73 -42.38 -6.67
CA ASP A 147 60.83 -43.84 -6.78
C ASP A 147 62.30 -44.29 -6.74
N VAL A 148 62.73 -44.69 -5.56
CA VAL A 148 64.07 -45.24 -5.27
C VAL A 148 64.09 -46.78 -5.16
N GLY A 149 62.96 -47.45 -5.40
CA GLY A 149 62.72 -48.86 -5.05
C GLY A 149 63.00 -49.92 -6.15
N GLY A 150 62.86 -51.20 -5.77
CA GLY A 150 62.87 -52.36 -6.67
C GLY A 150 61.51 -52.61 -7.37
N PRO A 151 61.40 -53.61 -8.27
CA PRO A 151 60.28 -53.75 -9.21
C PRO A 151 59.02 -54.38 -8.56
N SER A 152 58.42 -53.71 -7.58
CA SER A 152 57.11 -54.09 -7.03
C SER A 152 56.04 -53.07 -7.44
N PHE A 153 54.95 -53.55 -8.05
CA PHE A 153 53.82 -52.71 -8.41
C PHE A 153 52.80 -52.64 -7.28
N THR A 154 52.52 -51.43 -6.81
CA THR A 154 51.40 -51.11 -5.94
C THR A 154 50.53 -50.07 -6.65
N PRO A 155 49.21 -50.28 -6.80
CA PRO A 155 48.34 -49.27 -7.38
C PRO A 155 48.45 -47.95 -6.62
N ALA A 156 48.80 -46.88 -7.34
CA ALA A 156 49.01 -45.58 -6.71
C ALA A 156 47.74 -45.08 -6.01
N THR A 157 47.95 -44.43 -4.87
CA THR A 157 46.90 -43.68 -4.18
C THR A 157 46.61 -42.41 -4.98
N GLU A 158 45.33 -42.09 -5.13
CA GLU A 158 44.87 -40.97 -5.95
C GLU A 158 44.62 -39.78 -5.03
N GLN A 159 45.50 -38.79 -5.07
CA GLN A 159 45.52 -37.68 -4.12
C GLN A 159 45.47 -36.34 -4.86
N TYR A 160 44.93 -35.30 -4.22
CA TYR A 160 45.07 -33.93 -4.71
C TYR A 160 45.41 -32.96 -3.58
N THR A 161 46.07 -31.86 -3.92
CA THR A 161 46.54 -30.85 -2.96
C THR A 161 46.42 -29.44 -3.52
N TRP A 162 46.17 -28.49 -2.62
CA TRP A 162 46.24 -27.06 -2.90
C TRP A 162 47.61 -26.53 -2.49
N ARG A 163 48.41 -26.09 -3.46
CA ARG A 163 49.67 -25.37 -3.25
C ARG A 163 49.56 -23.97 -3.86
N VAL A 164 48.62 -23.20 -3.33
CA VAL A 164 48.24 -21.86 -3.82
C VAL A 164 48.67 -20.79 -2.80
N GLN A 165 49.34 -19.72 -3.23
CA GLN A 165 49.71 -18.60 -2.34
C GLN A 165 48.59 -17.56 -2.25
N ALA A 166 47.97 -17.17 -3.37
CA ALA A 166 46.91 -16.17 -3.41
C ALA A 166 45.55 -16.75 -3.02
N THR A 167 45.33 -16.98 -1.73
CA THR A 167 44.11 -17.63 -1.22
C THR A 167 42.88 -16.73 -1.09
N GLY A 168 43.04 -15.41 -1.24
CA GLY A 168 41.98 -14.43 -0.93
C GLY A 168 40.67 -14.66 -1.68
N ARG A 169 40.72 -14.86 -3.00
CA ARG A 169 39.52 -15.09 -3.81
C ARG A 169 38.93 -16.49 -3.64
N ILE A 170 39.78 -17.52 -3.58
CA ILE A 170 39.31 -18.91 -3.49
C ILE A 170 38.71 -19.28 -2.13
N LYS A 171 39.01 -18.51 -1.07
CA LYS A 171 38.47 -18.70 0.29
C LYS A 171 37.36 -17.73 0.67
N ASP A 172 36.95 -16.82 -0.22
CA ASP A 172 35.85 -15.88 0.00
C ASP A 172 34.60 -16.31 -0.78
N ALA A 173 33.57 -16.76 -0.06
CA ALA A 173 32.30 -17.21 -0.66
C ALA A 173 31.57 -16.08 -1.41
N ARG A 174 31.83 -14.81 -1.08
CA ARG A 174 31.19 -13.65 -1.71
C ARG A 174 31.67 -13.43 -3.14
N VAL A 175 32.82 -13.99 -3.51
CA VAL A 175 33.37 -13.90 -4.86
C VAL A 175 32.45 -14.61 -5.86
N ARG A 176 31.79 -15.69 -5.43
CA ARG A 176 30.86 -16.48 -6.23
C ARG A 176 29.71 -17.03 -5.35
N PRO A 177 28.72 -16.19 -5.01
CA PRO A 177 27.64 -16.60 -4.11
C PRO A 177 26.71 -17.65 -4.73
N PHE A 178 26.69 -17.75 -6.06
CA PHE A 178 25.88 -18.72 -6.79
C PHE A 178 26.70 -19.29 -7.96
N VAL A 179 27.01 -20.58 -7.89
CA VAL A 179 27.76 -21.29 -8.95
C VAL A 179 26.98 -22.51 -9.40
N VAL A 180 26.83 -22.64 -10.71
CA VAL A 180 26.11 -23.73 -11.34
C VAL A 180 27.07 -24.54 -12.20
N GLN A 181 27.07 -25.85 -11.97
CA GLN A 181 27.53 -26.84 -12.94
C GLN A 181 26.34 -27.18 -13.82
N TYR A 182 26.38 -26.90 -15.13
CA TYR A 182 25.23 -27.10 -16.02
C TYR A 182 25.61 -27.86 -17.30
N ASN A 183 25.12 -29.10 -17.45
CA ASN A 183 25.37 -29.95 -18.62
C ASN A 183 26.85 -30.06 -19.00
N GLU A 184 27.74 -30.04 -18.01
CA GLU A 184 29.18 -30.14 -18.18
C GLU A 184 29.75 -31.25 -17.30
N SER A 185 30.89 -31.82 -17.73
CA SER A 185 31.56 -32.87 -16.96
C SER A 185 32.16 -32.31 -15.67
N ASP A 186 32.31 -33.16 -14.65
CA ASP A 186 32.95 -32.79 -13.39
C ASP A 186 34.36 -32.21 -13.62
N PHE A 187 35.08 -32.74 -14.62
CA PHE A 187 36.40 -32.23 -14.98
C PHE A 187 36.36 -30.87 -15.69
N ALA A 188 35.44 -30.68 -16.63
CA ALA A 188 35.27 -29.40 -17.33
C ALA A 188 34.88 -28.29 -16.34
N PHE A 189 33.99 -28.59 -15.41
CA PHE A 189 33.57 -27.65 -14.38
C PHE A 189 34.74 -27.22 -13.47
N VAL A 190 35.52 -28.18 -12.96
CA VAL A 190 36.72 -27.86 -12.16
C VAL A 190 37.74 -27.08 -12.99
N SER A 191 38.01 -27.52 -14.23
CA SER A 191 38.98 -26.86 -15.11
C SER A 191 38.60 -25.41 -15.38
N ARG A 192 37.34 -25.10 -15.75
CA ARG A 192 36.93 -23.71 -16.00
C ARG A 192 37.06 -22.84 -14.75
N LEU A 193 36.72 -23.36 -13.56
CA LEU A 193 36.81 -22.60 -12.32
C LEU A 193 38.26 -22.27 -11.96
N LEU A 194 39.15 -23.25 -12.11
CA LEU A 194 40.58 -23.05 -11.91
C LEU A 194 41.16 -22.07 -12.94
N GLU A 195 40.80 -22.23 -14.21
CA GLU A 195 41.18 -21.32 -15.30
C GLU A 195 40.73 -19.88 -15.04
N GLU A 196 39.48 -19.68 -14.64
CA GLU A 196 38.91 -18.36 -14.32
C GLU A 196 39.59 -17.69 -13.13
N GLU A 197 40.04 -18.44 -12.12
CA GLU A 197 40.80 -17.91 -10.97
C GLU A 197 42.31 -17.83 -11.24
N GLY A 198 42.78 -18.24 -12.43
CA GLY A 198 44.20 -18.23 -12.78
C GLY A 198 45.02 -19.34 -12.11
N ILE A 199 44.38 -20.41 -11.65
CA ILE A 199 45.01 -21.54 -10.98
C ILE A 199 45.29 -22.63 -12.00
N SER A 200 46.55 -23.00 -12.12
CA SER A 200 46.97 -24.11 -12.96
C SER A 200 46.93 -25.43 -12.19
N TYR A 201 46.93 -26.55 -12.91
CA TYR A 201 47.08 -27.86 -12.31
C TYR A 201 48.09 -28.71 -13.06
N HIS A 202 48.80 -29.58 -12.35
CA HIS A 202 49.71 -30.57 -12.94
C HIS A 202 49.71 -31.84 -12.08
N VAL A 203 50.25 -32.93 -12.60
CA VAL A 203 50.27 -34.22 -11.89
C VAL A 203 51.70 -34.58 -11.52
N GLU A 204 51.93 -34.82 -10.24
CA GLU A 204 53.18 -35.35 -9.70
C GLU A 204 52.98 -36.83 -9.39
N ASN A 205 53.81 -37.70 -9.97
CA ASN A 205 53.78 -39.13 -9.74
C ASN A 205 55.01 -39.50 -8.88
N GLY A 206 54.77 -40.06 -7.69
CA GLY A 206 55.83 -40.61 -6.83
C GLY A 206 55.69 -42.10 -6.63
N GLN A 207 56.47 -42.69 -5.73
CA GLN A 207 56.53 -44.14 -5.57
C GLN A 207 55.17 -44.83 -5.34
N GLU A 208 54.28 -44.23 -4.53
CA GLU A 208 52.98 -44.82 -4.14
C GLU A 208 51.78 -43.89 -4.36
N ALA A 209 51.98 -42.73 -4.99
CA ALA A 209 50.95 -41.69 -5.09
C ALA A 209 50.94 -41.01 -6.47
N CYS A 210 49.74 -40.85 -7.01
CA CYS A 210 49.45 -39.98 -8.14
C CYS A 210 48.77 -38.71 -7.58
N LEU A 211 49.49 -37.60 -7.57
CA LEU A 211 49.08 -36.36 -6.91
C LEU A 211 48.72 -35.26 -7.93
N LEU A 212 47.47 -34.81 -7.94
CA LEU A 212 47.07 -33.59 -8.67
C LEU A 212 47.38 -32.37 -7.81
N VAL A 213 48.27 -31.52 -8.30
CA VAL A 213 48.68 -30.29 -7.62
C VAL A 213 47.96 -29.11 -8.26
N LEU A 214 47.22 -28.37 -7.45
CA LEU A 214 46.59 -27.10 -7.84
C LEU A 214 47.50 -25.95 -7.38
N ALA A 215 48.00 -25.13 -8.31
CA ALA A 215 49.00 -24.09 -8.03
C ALA A 215 48.78 -22.82 -8.85
N ASP A 216 48.98 -21.67 -8.21
CA ASP A 216 48.93 -20.32 -8.81
C ASP A 216 50.32 -19.67 -8.95
N ASP A 217 51.39 -20.31 -8.48
CA ASP A 217 52.77 -19.85 -8.70
C ASP A 217 53.78 -21.00 -8.66
N ASP A 218 55.06 -20.64 -8.79
CA ASP A 218 56.16 -21.59 -8.86
C ASP A 218 56.58 -22.17 -7.51
N GLY A 219 56.17 -21.55 -6.40
CA GLY A 219 56.41 -22.07 -5.06
C GLY A 219 55.68 -23.39 -4.82
N GLY A 220 54.54 -23.60 -5.48
CA GLY A 220 53.80 -24.86 -5.45
C GLY A 220 54.36 -25.97 -6.36
N ARG A 221 55.49 -25.75 -7.04
CA ARG A 221 56.03 -26.66 -8.07
C ARG A 221 57.30 -27.36 -7.62
N ALA A 222 57.39 -28.66 -7.90
CA ALA A 222 58.57 -29.46 -7.58
C ALA A 222 59.79 -29.03 -8.44
N ARG A 223 60.95 -28.90 -7.79
CA ARG A 223 62.24 -28.71 -8.45
C ARG A 223 62.91 -30.06 -8.65
N ILE A 224 63.41 -30.32 -9.85
CA ILE A 224 64.03 -31.61 -10.17
C ILE A 224 65.31 -31.77 -9.34
N ALA A 225 65.39 -32.85 -8.54
CA ALA A 225 66.58 -33.20 -7.77
C ALA A 225 67.74 -33.63 -8.68
N GLY A 226 68.95 -33.87 -8.15
CA GLY A 226 70.04 -34.50 -8.92
C GLY A 226 70.87 -33.60 -9.84
N GLY A 227 70.78 -32.26 -9.69
CA GLY A 227 71.63 -31.28 -10.39
C GLY A 227 71.02 -30.67 -11.66
N PRO A 228 71.70 -29.71 -12.29
CA PRO A 228 71.19 -29.03 -13.48
C PRO A 228 71.16 -29.94 -14.71
N LEU A 229 70.37 -29.54 -15.70
CA LEU A 229 70.39 -30.15 -17.04
C LEU A 229 71.47 -29.45 -17.89
N ALA A 230 72.11 -30.19 -18.80
CA ALA A 230 73.11 -29.65 -19.73
C ALA A 230 73.30 -30.57 -20.94
N ALA A 231 74.05 -30.12 -21.95
CA ALA A 231 74.20 -30.83 -23.22
C ALA A 231 74.96 -32.17 -23.16
N ASN A 232 75.68 -32.48 -22.08
CA ASN A 232 76.53 -33.67 -21.97
C ASN A 232 76.34 -34.45 -20.65
N VAL A 233 75.15 -34.39 -20.05
CA VAL A 233 74.84 -35.10 -18.80
C VAL A 233 73.94 -36.29 -19.08
N LEU A 234 74.43 -37.50 -18.81
CA LEU A 234 73.67 -38.74 -19.04
C LEU A 234 72.32 -38.71 -18.31
N GLY A 235 71.24 -39.04 -19.02
CA GLY A 235 69.86 -39.01 -18.50
C GLY A 235 69.25 -37.60 -18.32
N ARG A 236 70.06 -36.55 -18.48
CA ARG A 236 69.71 -35.12 -18.33
C ARG A 236 70.11 -34.27 -19.52
N GLU A 237 70.35 -34.92 -20.65
CA GLU A 237 70.88 -34.29 -21.85
C GLU A 237 69.83 -33.38 -22.50
N VAL A 238 70.17 -32.11 -22.64
CA VAL A 238 69.44 -31.13 -23.47
C VAL A 238 70.26 -30.86 -24.72
N ALA A 239 69.83 -31.43 -25.84
CA ALA A 239 70.55 -31.37 -27.11
C ALA A 239 70.35 -30.03 -27.84
N ALA A 240 69.22 -29.37 -27.65
CA ALA A 240 68.94 -28.06 -28.21
C ALA A 240 67.96 -27.27 -27.33
N LEU A 241 68.15 -25.95 -27.25
CA LEU A 241 67.19 -25.01 -26.68
C LEU A 241 66.97 -23.87 -27.69
N ARG A 242 65.73 -23.43 -27.84
CA ARG A 242 65.35 -22.32 -28.74
C ARG A 242 64.44 -21.35 -27.98
N LEU A 243 64.77 -20.07 -28.01
CA LEU A 243 63.92 -19.01 -27.48
C LEU A 243 62.99 -18.46 -28.57
N GLY A 244 61.74 -18.16 -28.23
CA GLY A 244 60.73 -17.68 -29.18
C GLY A 244 59.83 -16.59 -28.60
N GLY A 245 59.29 -15.78 -29.50
CA GLY A 245 58.34 -14.71 -29.19
C GLY A 245 57.01 -14.90 -29.93
N ARG A 246 55.89 -14.49 -29.33
CA ARG A 246 54.56 -14.46 -29.97
C ARG A 246 53.87 -13.13 -29.68
N LEU A 247 53.11 -12.61 -30.64
CA LEU A 247 52.30 -11.42 -30.43
C LEU A 247 51.14 -11.74 -29.48
N ARG A 248 51.00 -10.96 -28.40
CA ARG A 248 49.93 -11.09 -27.40
C ARG A 248 49.45 -9.72 -26.92
N PRO A 249 48.26 -9.61 -26.32
CA PRO A 249 47.83 -8.39 -25.65
C PRO A 249 48.81 -7.95 -24.55
N GLU A 250 49.03 -6.65 -24.47
CA GLU A 250 49.91 -5.99 -23.49
C GLU A 250 49.13 -5.36 -22.32
N GLY A 251 47.80 -5.29 -22.46
CA GLY A 251 46.90 -4.86 -21.39
C GLY A 251 45.61 -5.69 -21.36
N VAL A 252 44.96 -5.66 -20.20
CA VAL A 252 43.64 -6.27 -19.97
C VAL A 252 42.75 -5.27 -19.25
N ALA A 253 41.54 -5.05 -19.77
CA ALA A 253 40.50 -4.27 -19.13
C ALA A 253 39.24 -5.12 -18.92
N LEU A 254 38.78 -5.22 -17.68
CA LEU A 254 37.56 -5.93 -17.31
C LEU A 254 36.51 -4.92 -16.82
N ALA A 255 35.24 -5.22 -17.08
CA ALA A 255 34.11 -4.47 -16.55
C ALA A 255 33.02 -5.43 -16.04
N GLU A 256 32.21 -4.94 -15.10
CA GLU A 256 31.11 -5.67 -14.50
C GLU A 256 29.97 -4.71 -14.11
N TYR A 257 28.78 -5.22 -13.86
CA TYR A 257 27.69 -4.43 -13.29
C TYR A 257 27.24 -4.98 -11.93
N ASN A 258 27.37 -4.17 -10.88
CA ASN A 258 26.82 -4.50 -9.57
C ASN A 258 25.45 -3.85 -9.39
N TRP A 259 24.39 -4.62 -9.58
CA TRP A 259 23.01 -4.15 -9.41
C TRP A 259 22.67 -3.73 -7.97
N LYS A 260 23.40 -4.23 -6.96
CA LYS A 260 23.23 -3.84 -5.55
C LYS A 260 23.81 -2.45 -5.28
N LYS A 261 24.82 -2.04 -6.07
CA LYS A 261 25.47 -0.73 -6.02
C LYS A 261 25.63 -0.17 -7.44
N PRO A 262 24.54 0.27 -8.12
CA PRO A 262 24.58 0.60 -9.55
C PRO A 262 25.55 1.72 -9.96
N GLN A 263 25.93 2.59 -9.02
CA GLN A 263 26.86 3.71 -9.24
C GLN A 263 28.32 3.37 -8.93
N LEU A 264 28.60 2.14 -8.47
CA LEU A 264 29.97 1.72 -8.17
C LEU A 264 30.75 1.55 -9.48
N ALA A 265 31.91 2.20 -9.58
CA ALA A 265 32.81 2.03 -10.71
C ALA A 265 33.47 0.63 -10.67
N MET A 266 33.02 -0.25 -11.55
CA MET A 266 33.47 -1.66 -11.60
C MET A 266 34.61 -1.90 -12.59
N GLY A 267 35.07 -0.88 -13.33
CA GLY A 267 36.16 -1.03 -14.31
C GLY A 267 37.50 -1.31 -13.62
N VAL A 268 38.23 -2.30 -14.12
CA VAL A 268 39.60 -2.61 -13.67
C VAL A 268 40.50 -2.84 -14.88
N SER A 269 41.76 -2.45 -14.77
CA SER A 269 42.75 -2.63 -15.83
C SER A 269 44.09 -3.10 -15.27
N ALA A 270 44.79 -3.93 -16.04
CA ALA A 270 46.17 -4.34 -15.78
C ALA A 270 47.02 -4.12 -17.03
N GLY A 271 48.25 -3.64 -16.84
CA GLY A 271 49.20 -3.31 -17.91
C GLY A 271 49.24 -1.81 -18.20
N GLU A 272 50.44 -1.28 -18.47
CA GLU A 272 50.62 0.09 -18.94
C GLU A 272 50.71 0.07 -20.47
N GLY A 273 49.70 0.64 -21.13
CA GLY A 273 49.68 0.73 -22.59
C GLY A 273 49.93 2.15 -23.03
N ALA A 274 50.98 2.37 -23.82
CA ALA A 274 50.99 3.46 -24.78
C ALA A 274 49.68 3.43 -25.62
N ALA A 275 49.28 4.55 -26.23
CA ALA A 275 47.99 4.64 -26.93
C ALA A 275 47.77 3.57 -28.03
N ASP A 276 48.83 2.95 -28.54
CA ASP A 276 48.82 1.91 -29.58
C ASP A 276 48.96 0.46 -29.05
N ALA A 277 48.94 0.23 -27.73
CA ALA A 277 49.11 -1.11 -27.15
C ALA A 277 47.90 -2.04 -27.44
N LEU A 278 48.16 -3.33 -27.68
CA LEU A 278 47.11 -4.33 -27.88
C LEU A 278 46.38 -4.62 -26.56
N LEU A 279 45.07 -4.40 -26.51
CA LEU A 279 44.24 -4.51 -25.30
C LEU A 279 43.19 -5.62 -25.42
N GLU A 280 43.09 -6.51 -24.42
CA GLU A 280 41.91 -7.36 -24.23
C GLU A 280 40.85 -6.59 -23.41
N VAL A 281 39.64 -6.44 -23.94
CA VAL A 281 38.49 -5.89 -23.20
C VAL A 281 37.44 -6.97 -23.03
N HIS A 282 36.98 -7.22 -21.80
CA HIS A 282 36.01 -8.28 -21.52
C HIS A 282 34.91 -7.84 -20.56
N TYR A 283 33.65 -8.13 -20.94
CA TYR A 283 32.45 -7.97 -20.13
C TYR A 283 31.53 -9.18 -20.37
N PRO A 284 30.96 -9.80 -19.33
CA PRO A 284 31.16 -9.52 -17.90
C PRO A 284 32.51 -10.05 -17.38
N GLY A 285 33.02 -9.40 -16.34
CA GLY A 285 34.37 -9.65 -15.78
C GLY A 285 34.46 -10.78 -14.75
N GLY A 286 33.33 -11.22 -14.17
CA GLY A 286 33.31 -12.35 -13.21
C GLY A 286 33.63 -11.95 -11.75
N TYR A 287 33.31 -10.71 -11.36
CA TYR A 287 33.52 -10.19 -10.01
C TYR A 287 32.32 -9.31 -9.55
N PRO A 288 31.26 -9.92 -8.98
CA PRO A 288 29.97 -9.24 -8.83
C PRO A 288 29.91 -8.15 -7.73
N ASP A 289 30.84 -8.13 -6.77
CA ASP A 289 30.74 -7.27 -5.59
C ASP A 289 31.51 -5.96 -5.69
N GLY A 290 32.78 -5.99 -6.12
CA GLY A 290 33.63 -4.80 -6.16
C GLY A 290 34.88 -4.95 -7.02
N PRO A 291 35.48 -3.82 -7.46
CA PRO A 291 36.66 -3.82 -8.34
C PRO A 291 37.90 -4.46 -7.70
N GLU A 292 38.00 -4.50 -6.37
CA GLU A 292 39.08 -5.19 -5.65
C GLU A 292 39.12 -6.69 -5.95
N GLN A 293 37.97 -7.30 -6.27
CA GLN A 293 37.89 -8.69 -6.72
C GLN A 293 38.38 -8.84 -8.16
N GLY A 294 38.19 -7.83 -9.02
CA GLY A 294 38.55 -7.89 -10.44
C GLY A 294 40.04 -7.66 -10.72
N ALA A 295 40.74 -6.88 -9.89
CA ALA A 295 42.15 -6.55 -10.11
C ALA A 295 43.08 -7.79 -10.20
N PRO A 296 42.98 -8.81 -9.30
CA PRO A 296 43.75 -10.05 -9.43
C PRO A 296 43.45 -10.84 -10.73
N LEU A 297 42.21 -10.81 -11.22
CA LEU A 297 41.82 -11.50 -12.45
C LEU A 297 42.43 -10.83 -13.69
N ALA A 298 42.39 -9.49 -13.75
CA ALA A 298 43.02 -8.73 -14.82
C ALA A 298 44.54 -8.96 -14.85
N LEU A 299 45.18 -8.97 -13.67
CA LEU A 299 46.60 -9.26 -13.54
C LEU A 299 46.93 -10.69 -13.98
N ALA A 300 46.14 -11.69 -13.58
CA ALA A 300 46.34 -13.08 -13.99
C ALA A 300 46.22 -13.27 -15.51
N ARG A 301 45.26 -12.61 -16.16
CA ARG A 301 45.15 -12.64 -17.64
C ARG A 301 46.34 -11.97 -18.31
N LEU A 302 46.81 -10.84 -17.80
CA LEU A 302 48.00 -10.17 -18.32
C LEU A 302 49.25 -11.03 -18.16
N GLN A 303 49.45 -11.63 -16.98
CA GLN A 303 50.56 -12.55 -16.71
C GLN A 303 50.55 -13.74 -17.67
N ARG A 304 49.37 -14.31 -17.95
CA ARG A 304 49.25 -15.34 -19.00
C ARG A 304 49.82 -14.86 -20.33
N PHE A 305 49.39 -13.69 -20.80
CA PHE A 305 49.84 -13.16 -22.08
C PHE A 305 51.34 -12.87 -22.12
N GLN A 306 51.91 -12.38 -21.02
CA GLN A 306 53.34 -12.14 -20.92
C GLN A 306 54.14 -13.45 -21.02
N VAL A 307 53.65 -14.53 -20.40
CA VAL A 307 54.25 -15.87 -20.49
C VAL A 307 54.08 -16.47 -21.89
N GLU A 308 52.88 -16.38 -22.47
CA GLU A 308 52.63 -16.88 -23.82
C GLU A 308 53.41 -16.08 -24.90
N ALA A 309 53.72 -14.82 -24.63
CA ALA A 309 54.50 -13.96 -25.52
C ALA A 309 55.98 -14.33 -25.56
N ARG A 310 56.53 -14.92 -24.49
CA ARG A 310 57.95 -15.30 -24.36
C ARG A 310 58.07 -16.76 -23.96
N TYR A 311 58.33 -17.64 -24.91
CA TYR A 311 58.42 -19.08 -24.68
C TYR A 311 59.80 -19.62 -25.05
N ALA A 312 60.17 -20.77 -24.48
CA ALA A 312 61.34 -21.53 -24.90
C ALA A 312 60.97 -22.97 -25.24
N VAL A 313 61.69 -23.59 -26.16
CA VAL A 313 61.48 -24.99 -26.58
C VAL A 313 62.80 -25.72 -26.52
N GLY A 314 62.84 -26.81 -25.75
CA GLY A 314 63.99 -27.69 -25.67
C GLY A 314 63.73 -29.07 -26.27
N GLU A 315 64.80 -29.70 -26.75
CA GLU A 315 64.82 -31.05 -27.28
C GLU A 315 66.03 -31.79 -26.70
N GLY A 316 65.89 -33.08 -26.37
CA GLY A 316 66.99 -33.83 -25.80
C GLY A 316 66.64 -35.28 -25.43
N ALA A 317 67.57 -35.92 -24.74
CA ALA A 317 67.42 -37.27 -24.22
C ALA A 317 67.08 -37.31 -22.72
N VAL A 318 66.68 -36.17 -22.14
CA VAL A 318 66.27 -36.06 -20.73
C VAL A 318 65.03 -36.89 -20.42
N ARG A 319 65.10 -37.69 -19.35
CA ARG A 319 64.02 -38.59 -18.90
C ARG A 319 63.36 -38.19 -17.58
N VAL A 320 63.96 -37.24 -16.84
CA VAL A 320 63.52 -36.81 -15.50
C VAL A 320 62.46 -35.71 -15.50
N LEU A 321 62.19 -35.06 -16.65
CA LEU A 321 61.23 -33.97 -16.74
C LEU A 321 59.78 -34.48 -16.64
N SER A 322 58.91 -33.68 -16.03
CA SER A 322 57.45 -33.80 -16.11
C SER A 322 56.84 -32.40 -16.29
N ALA A 323 55.64 -32.30 -16.85
CA ALA A 323 54.94 -31.02 -16.92
C ALA A 323 54.66 -30.49 -15.51
N GLY A 324 54.95 -29.21 -15.27
CA GLY A 324 54.87 -28.57 -13.95
C GLY A 324 56.18 -28.57 -13.16
N SER A 325 57.21 -29.33 -13.59
CA SER A 325 58.51 -29.33 -12.92
C SER A 325 59.36 -28.10 -13.25
N VAL A 326 60.15 -27.67 -12.27
CA VAL A 326 61.14 -26.59 -12.42
C VAL A 326 62.54 -27.18 -12.48
N PHE A 327 63.37 -26.71 -13.41
CA PHE A 327 64.77 -27.12 -13.50
C PHE A 327 65.69 -25.95 -13.85
N ALA A 328 66.96 -26.08 -13.48
CA ALA A 328 68.04 -25.21 -13.91
C ALA A 328 68.74 -25.81 -15.13
N LEU A 329 69.01 -24.98 -16.14
CA LEU A 329 69.79 -25.34 -17.32
C LEU A 329 71.15 -24.64 -17.26
N GLU A 330 72.22 -25.43 -17.29
CA GLU A 330 73.58 -24.96 -17.56
C GLU A 330 73.83 -25.00 -19.07
N HIS A 331 74.27 -23.88 -19.62
CA HIS A 331 74.49 -23.73 -21.05
C HIS A 331 75.63 -22.73 -21.31
N ASP A 332 76.45 -22.98 -22.34
CA ASP A 332 77.59 -22.12 -22.67
C ASP A 332 77.15 -20.70 -23.06
N GLU A 333 75.97 -20.57 -23.65
CA GLU A 333 75.32 -19.28 -23.91
C GLU A 333 74.49 -18.81 -22.70
N SER A 334 74.88 -17.69 -22.12
CA SER A 334 74.22 -17.08 -20.95
C SER A 334 72.76 -16.65 -21.17
N THR A 335 72.33 -16.48 -22.42
CA THR A 335 70.93 -16.21 -22.79
C THR A 335 70.03 -17.44 -22.62
N HIS A 336 70.61 -18.63 -22.72
CA HIS A 336 69.93 -19.91 -22.58
C HIS A 336 70.06 -20.47 -21.16
N GLU A 337 71.05 -20.02 -20.39
CA GLU A 337 71.21 -20.33 -18.98
C GLU A 337 70.06 -19.75 -18.13
N GLY A 338 69.66 -20.49 -17.09
CA GLY A 338 68.67 -20.06 -16.09
C GLY A 338 67.72 -21.15 -15.61
N GLU A 339 66.70 -20.75 -14.85
CA GLU A 339 65.61 -21.65 -14.43
C GLU A 339 64.42 -21.60 -15.41
N PHE A 340 63.82 -22.75 -15.64
CA PHE A 340 62.68 -22.92 -16.52
C PHE A 340 61.59 -23.76 -15.85
N LEU A 341 60.35 -23.44 -16.16
CA LEU A 341 59.17 -24.22 -15.83
C LEU A 341 58.74 -25.02 -17.07
N VAL A 342 58.63 -26.34 -16.96
CA VAL A 342 58.10 -27.19 -18.04
C VAL A 342 56.60 -26.99 -18.16
N THR A 343 56.16 -26.33 -19.23
CA THR A 343 54.74 -26.08 -19.52
C THR A 343 54.09 -27.23 -20.29
N GLN A 344 54.84 -27.85 -21.21
CA GLN A 344 54.43 -29.04 -21.95
C GLN A 344 55.64 -29.96 -22.15
N LEU A 345 55.40 -31.27 -22.15
CA LEU A 345 56.38 -32.31 -22.41
C LEU A 345 55.79 -33.35 -23.35
N ASP A 346 56.43 -33.54 -24.50
CA ASP A 346 56.15 -34.60 -25.47
C ASP A 346 57.32 -35.59 -25.45
N VAL A 347 57.04 -36.86 -25.17
CA VAL A 347 58.06 -37.92 -25.07
C VAL A 347 57.73 -39.09 -25.98
N ARG A 348 58.79 -39.71 -26.50
CA ARG A 348 58.72 -41.02 -27.15
C ARG A 348 59.78 -41.95 -26.57
N GLY A 349 59.39 -43.19 -26.32
CA GLY A 349 60.30 -44.26 -25.90
C GLY A 349 60.07 -45.52 -26.73
N GLU A 350 61.15 -46.20 -27.09
CA GLU A 350 61.12 -47.50 -27.77
C GLU A 350 62.06 -48.48 -27.08
N GLN A 351 61.50 -49.61 -26.63
CA GLN A 351 62.22 -50.64 -25.89
C GLN A 351 62.97 -51.55 -26.87
N GLN A 352 64.29 -51.63 -26.71
CA GLN A 352 65.10 -52.53 -27.53
C GLN A 352 64.93 -53.99 -27.08
N GLY A 353 64.86 -54.91 -28.04
CA GLY A 353 64.88 -56.36 -27.79
C GLY A 353 63.54 -57.01 -27.42
N VAL A 354 62.42 -56.29 -27.46
CA VAL A 354 61.08 -56.86 -27.19
C VAL A 354 60.53 -57.61 -28.41
N LEU A 355 60.62 -57.03 -29.61
CA LEU A 355 60.23 -57.67 -30.87
C LEU A 355 61.45 -58.22 -31.62
N ALA A 356 61.30 -59.38 -32.26
CA ALA A 356 62.38 -60.04 -33.01
C ALA A 356 62.72 -59.35 -34.34
N GLN A 357 61.84 -58.49 -34.87
CA GLN A 357 62.12 -57.70 -36.07
C GLN A 357 62.99 -56.48 -35.71
N ALA A 358 64.20 -56.43 -36.27
CA ALA A 358 65.01 -55.23 -36.28
C ALA A 358 64.30 -54.14 -37.09
N SER A 359 63.90 -53.04 -36.44
CA SER A 359 63.58 -51.82 -37.17
C SER A 359 64.87 -51.37 -37.88
N ASN A 360 64.83 -51.25 -39.20
CA ASN A 360 65.96 -50.73 -40.00
C ASN A 360 66.20 -49.23 -39.78
N ALA A 361 65.54 -48.63 -38.79
CA ALA A 361 65.62 -47.22 -38.48
C ALA A 361 66.61 -47.02 -37.32
N GLN A 362 67.61 -46.15 -37.53
CA GLN A 362 68.43 -45.56 -36.47
C GLN A 362 67.56 -44.63 -35.59
N GLU A 363 66.49 -45.14 -35.01
CA GLU A 363 65.67 -44.37 -34.08
C GLU A 363 66.33 -44.37 -32.70
N LYS A 364 66.43 -43.17 -32.11
CA LYS A 364 66.95 -42.99 -30.76
C LYS A 364 65.98 -43.69 -29.78
N PRO A 365 66.46 -44.49 -28.82
CA PRO A 365 65.61 -45.21 -27.85
C PRO A 365 64.69 -44.31 -27.02
N TRP A 366 65.04 -43.02 -26.90
CA TRP A 366 64.26 -42.01 -26.23
C TRP A 366 64.43 -40.65 -26.92
N ALA A 367 63.35 -39.86 -26.97
CA ALA A 367 63.43 -38.44 -27.28
C ALA A 367 62.37 -37.66 -26.50
N ALA A 368 62.75 -36.50 -25.98
CA ALA A 368 61.87 -35.55 -25.33
C ALA A 368 61.91 -34.20 -26.04
N ARG A 369 60.74 -33.60 -26.24
CA ARG A 369 60.55 -32.21 -26.66
C ARG A 369 59.70 -31.53 -25.59
N PHE A 370 60.10 -30.36 -25.13
CA PHE A 370 59.43 -29.68 -24.03
C PHE A 370 59.30 -28.17 -24.29
N GLU A 371 58.11 -27.63 -24.01
CA GLU A 371 57.86 -26.19 -24.02
C GLU A 371 58.00 -25.63 -22.61
N LEU A 372 58.61 -24.45 -22.50
CA LEU A 372 59.05 -23.88 -21.24
C LEU A 372 58.56 -22.45 -21.07
N ALA A 373 58.19 -22.12 -19.84
CA ALA A 373 58.09 -20.75 -19.37
C ALA A 373 59.41 -20.39 -18.66
N ARG A 374 60.03 -19.29 -19.09
CA ARG A 374 61.30 -18.84 -18.52
C ARG A 374 61.07 -18.19 -17.14
N ARG A 375 61.94 -18.48 -16.17
CA ARG A 375 61.88 -17.94 -14.80
C ARG A 375 62.93 -16.87 -14.56
N GLY A 376 62.91 -15.82 -15.39
CA GLY A 376 63.85 -14.68 -15.34
C GLY A 376 64.73 -14.54 -16.58
N GLU A 377 65.78 -13.74 -16.51
CA GLU A 377 66.73 -13.54 -17.61
C GLU A 377 68.18 -13.83 -17.17
N GLY A 378 68.84 -14.73 -17.90
CA GLY A 378 70.16 -15.28 -17.56
C GLY A 378 70.12 -16.02 -16.23
N ALA A 379 71.14 -15.83 -15.41
CA ALA A 379 71.23 -16.42 -14.06
C ALA A 379 70.25 -15.82 -13.03
N ARG A 380 69.48 -14.76 -13.38
CA ARG A 380 68.49 -14.18 -12.47
C ARG A 380 67.25 -15.06 -12.41
N VAL A 381 66.89 -15.50 -11.20
CA VAL A 381 65.68 -16.28 -10.95
C VAL A 381 64.52 -15.38 -10.55
N GLU A 382 63.42 -15.46 -11.29
CA GLU A 382 62.15 -14.78 -11.02
C GLU A 382 60.98 -15.77 -11.03
N ALA A 383 59.76 -15.30 -10.76
CA ALA A 383 58.57 -16.11 -10.96
C ALA A 383 58.25 -16.20 -12.45
N SER A 384 57.87 -17.37 -12.93
CA SER A 384 57.34 -17.62 -14.27
C SER A 384 56.06 -16.83 -14.49
N HIS A 385 55.29 -16.57 -13.41
CA HIS A 385 53.93 -16.02 -13.47
C HIS A 385 53.00 -16.83 -14.39
N PHE A 386 53.25 -18.13 -14.58
CA PHE A 386 52.42 -18.97 -15.42
C PHE A 386 50.95 -18.94 -14.95
N ARG A 387 50.04 -18.69 -15.89
CA ARG A 387 48.59 -18.70 -15.68
C ARG A 387 47.96 -19.54 -16.80
N PRO A 388 46.95 -20.37 -16.50
CA PRO A 388 46.30 -21.19 -17.51
C PRO A 388 45.53 -20.34 -18.52
N ALA A 389 45.38 -20.86 -19.74
CA ALA A 389 44.46 -20.29 -20.73
C ALA A 389 43.02 -20.67 -20.42
N LEU A 390 42.08 -19.75 -20.68
CA LEU A 390 40.65 -19.98 -20.60
C LEU A 390 40.20 -20.83 -21.80
N ARG A 391 40.46 -22.15 -21.74
CA ARG A 391 40.18 -23.11 -22.82
C ARG A 391 38.84 -23.80 -22.60
N THR A 392 38.48 -24.05 -21.35
CA THR A 392 37.28 -24.80 -21.02
C THR A 392 36.06 -23.89 -21.14
N PRO A 393 35.14 -24.16 -22.10
CA PRO A 393 34.02 -23.27 -22.34
C PRO A 393 33.03 -23.33 -21.18
N LYS A 394 32.66 -22.15 -20.65
CA LYS A 394 31.55 -22.05 -19.69
C LYS A 394 30.23 -22.40 -20.38
N PRO A 395 29.40 -23.32 -19.83
CA PRO A 395 28.11 -23.64 -20.43
C PRO A 395 27.20 -22.41 -20.45
N ARG A 396 26.39 -22.28 -21.51
CA ARG A 396 25.43 -21.18 -21.67
C ARG A 396 24.01 -21.72 -21.87
N ILE A 397 23.05 -21.09 -21.21
CA ILE A 397 21.63 -21.31 -21.41
C ILE A 397 21.13 -20.24 -22.38
N GLN A 398 20.97 -20.61 -23.66
CA GLN A 398 20.63 -19.65 -24.73
C GLN A 398 19.19 -19.13 -24.68
N GLY A 399 18.29 -19.81 -23.96
CA GLY A 399 16.89 -19.44 -23.86
C GLY A 399 16.44 -19.18 -22.43
N THR A 400 15.15 -19.24 -22.21
CA THR A 400 14.56 -19.20 -20.87
C THR A 400 14.27 -20.60 -20.37
N GLN A 401 14.29 -20.79 -19.05
CA GLN A 401 13.80 -22.00 -18.39
C GLN A 401 12.66 -21.67 -17.44
N THR A 402 11.82 -22.65 -17.13
CA THR A 402 10.83 -22.50 -16.06
C THR A 402 11.44 -22.93 -14.73
N ALA A 403 11.09 -22.26 -13.64
CA ALA A 403 11.41 -22.66 -12.28
C ALA A 403 10.19 -22.50 -11.37
N VAL A 404 10.25 -23.06 -10.17
CA VAL A 404 9.18 -22.90 -9.15
C VAL A 404 9.71 -22.05 -8.02
N VAL A 405 8.94 -21.06 -7.56
CA VAL A 405 9.30 -20.26 -6.40
C VAL A 405 9.19 -21.09 -5.13
N THR A 406 10.20 -21.01 -4.25
CA THR A 406 10.30 -21.86 -3.06
C THR A 406 10.33 -21.05 -1.76
N ALA A 407 9.82 -21.64 -0.69
CA ALA A 407 10.02 -21.14 0.67
C ALA A 407 11.48 -21.33 1.14
N ALA A 408 11.85 -20.66 2.21
CA ALA A 408 13.11 -20.91 2.91
C ALA A 408 13.12 -22.34 3.51
N PRO A 409 14.29 -22.98 3.66
CA PRO A 409 14.40 -24.27 4.35
C PRO A 409 13.77 -24.21 5.74
N GLY A 410 12.96 -25.21 6.08
CA GLY A 410 12.23 -25.27 7.36
C GLY A 410 10.96 -24.43 7.45
N ALA A 411 10.70 -23.50 6.52
CA ALA A 411 9.49 -22.68 6.49
C ALA A 411 8.34 -23.35 5.69
N SER A 412 8.02 -24.60 6.05
CA SER A 412 6.95 -25.35 5.37
C SER A 412 5.60 -24.64 5.52
N GLY A 413 4.87 -24.47 4.41
CA GLY A 413 3.57 -23.80 4.37
C GLY A 413 3.64 -22.27 4.21
N ALA A 414 4.83 -21.67 4.10
CA ALA A 414 4.94 -20.25 3.76
C ALA A 414 4.42 -19.97 2.33
N GLU A 415 3.46 -19.07 2.19
CA GLU A 415 2.90 -18.64 0.89
C GLU A 415 3.76 -17.57 0.20
N VAL A 416 4.52 -16.80 0.97
CA VAL A 416 5.33 -15.67 0.47
C VAL A 416 6.77 -15.82 0.94
N ASN A 417 7.71 -15.76 0.00
CA ASN A 417 9.14 -15.71 0.29
C ASN A 417 9.82 -14.69 -0.63
N VAL A 418 9.68 -13.42 -0.24
CA VAL A 418 10.14 -12.26 -1.01
C VAL A 418 11.10 -11.48 -0.14
N GLY A 419 12.24 -11.09 -0.70
CA GLY A 419 13.25 -10.34 0.03
C GLY A 419 14.36 -9.85 -0.88
N GLY A 420 15.59 -10.12 -0.46
CA GLY A 420 16.80 -9.79 -1.20
C GLY A 420 18.04 -10.00 -0.33
N PRO A 421 19.24 -9.79 -0.89
CA PRO A 421 20.48 -9.88 -0.14
C PRO A 421 20.52 -8.86 1.00
N ASP A 422 21.38 -9.09 1.99
CA ASP A 422 21.45 -8.30 3.22
C ASP A 422 21.48 -6.78 2.95
N GLY A 423 20.56 -6.06 3.60
CA GLY A 423 20.41 -4.61 3.47
C GLY A 423 19.68 -4.13 2.21
N LEU A 424 19.18 -5.04 1.35
CA LEU A 424 18.52 -4.68 0.09
C LEU A 424 17.25 -5.51 -0.17
N ALA A 425 16.09 -4.99 0.23
CA ALA A 425 14.79 -5.60 -0.02
C ALA A 425 14.18 -5.09 -1.34
N VAL A 426 14.63 -5.63 -2.47
CA VAL A 426 14.16 -5.24 -3.83
C VAL A 426 13.16 -6.24 -4.45
N GLY A 427 12.67 -7.19 -3.65
CA GLY A 427 11.62 -8.10 -4.09
C GLY A 427 12.10 -9.30 -4.89
N CYS A 428 13.29 -9.80 -4.55
CA CYS A 428 13.83 -11.05 -5.07
C CYS A 428 13.09 -12.25 -4.49
N VAL A 429 13.21 -13.39 -5.18
CA VAL A 429 12.66 -14.69 -4.73
C VAL A 429 13.71 -15.79 -4.84
N HIS A 430 13.52 -16.88 -4.10
CA HIS A 430 14.25 -18.13 -4.33
C HIS A 430 13.48 -19.01 -5.31
N VAL A 431 14.20 -19.67 -6.22
CA VAL A 431 13.62 -20.55 -7.23
C VAL A 431 14.30 -21.91 -7.23
N ARG A 432 13.54 -22.97 -7.50
CA ARG A 432 14.07 -24.30 -7.79
C ARG A 432 13.93 -24.59 -9.27
N PHE A 433 15.07 -24.80 -9.93
CA PHE A 433 15.12 -25.22 -11.33
C PHE A 433 14.65 -26.67 -11.49
N ARG A 434 14.13 -27.03 -12.67
CA ARG A 434 13.56 -28.36 -12.92
C ARG A 434 14.59 -29.50 -12.87
N TRP A 435 15.86 -29.18 -13.12
CA TRP A 435 16.98 -30.11 -13.12
C TRP A 435 17.68 -30.21 -11.75
N ASP A 436 17.29 -29.40 -10.76
CA ASP A 436 17.86 -29.47 -9.41
C ASP A 436 17.20 -30.61 -8.61
N SER A 437 17.88 -31.75 -8.57
CA SER A 437 17.42 -32.98 -7.93
C SER A 437 18.06 -33.27 -6.57
N ASP A 438 18.90 -32.37 -6.03
CA ASP A 438 19.61 -32.61 -4.77
C ASP A 438 18.70 -32.35 -3.56
N THR A 439 17.93 -33.37 -3.18
CA THR A 439 17.00 -33.29 -2.05
C THR A 439 17.70 -33.10 -0.71
N ALA A 440 18.94 -33.60 -0.56
CA ALA A 440 19.68 -33.50 0.69
C ALA A 440 20.16 -32.07 0.95
N ARG A 441 20.61 -31.37 -0.10
CA ARG A 441 20.93 -29.94 -0.08
C ARG A 441 19.68 -29.09 0.12
N LEU A 442 18.62 -29.34 -0.65
CA LEU A 442 17.36 -28.58 -0.59
C LEU A 442 16.67 -28.61 0.78
N ALA A 443 16.94 -29.64 1.60
CA ALA A 443 16.43 -29.72 2.96
C ALA A 443 17.16 -28.78 3.95
N LYS A 444 18.36 -28.32 3.61
CA LYS A 444 19.25 -27.55 4.51
C LYS A 444 19.52 -26.13 4.02
N GLU A 445 19.53 -25.93 2.70
CA GLU A 445 19.93 -24.68 2.05
C GLU A 445 18.83 -24.18 1.10
N PRO A 446 18.71 -22.86 0.88
CA PRO A 446 17.80 -22.31 -0.12
C PRO A 446 18.00 -22.93 -1.51
N SER A 447 16.93 -23.00 -2.31
CA SER A 447 16.99 -23.64 -3.63
C SER A 447 17.90 -22.93 -4.64
N SER A 448 18.01 -21.61 -4.55
CA SER A 448 18.89 -20.76 -5.37
C SER A 448 19.47 -19.61 -4.55
N ALA A 449 20.27 -18.73 -5.15
CA ALA A 449 20.48 -17.38 -4.63
C ALA A 449 19.20 -16.52 -4.77
N TRP A 450 19.22 -15.30 -4.23
CA TRP A 450 18.15 -14.32 -4.45
C TRP A 450 18.09 -13.91 -5.92
N VAL A 451 17.01 -14.30 -6.60
CA VAL A 451 16.79 -14.02 -8.02
C VAL A 451 15.90 -12.80 -8.17
N ARG A 452 16.36 -11.79 -8.94
CA ARG A 452 15.58 -10.57 -9.22
C ARG A 452 14.34 -10.90 -10.04
N VAL A 453 13.25 -10.17 -9.80
CA VAL A 453 11.97 -10.35 -10.50
C VAL A 453 11.65 -9.13 -11.35
N SER A 454 11.49 -9.34 -12.66
CA SER A 454 10.99 -8.33 -13.59
C SER A 454 9.59 -7.89 -13.18
N GLN A 455 9.40 -6.57 -13.19
CA GLN A 455 8.16 -5.89 -12.86
C GLN A 455 7.55 -5.28 -14.12
N VAL A 456 6.24 -4.97 -14.11
CA VAL A 456 5.55 -4.36 -15.26
C VAL A 456 6.21 -3.03 -15.66
N PHE A 457 6.61 -2.23 -14.65
CA PHE A 457 7.53 -1.10 -14.79
C PHE A 457 8.18 -0.82 -13.43
N ALA A 458 9.38 -0.24 -13.43
CA ALA A 458 10.12 0.08 -12.21
C ALA A 458 10.96 1.35 -12.40
N GLY A 459 10.93 2.26 -11.42
CA GLY A 459 11.77 3.46 -11.36
C GLY A 459 11.92 3.99 -9.93
N PRO A 460 12.74 5.02 -9.71
CA PRO A 460 12.93 5.58 -8.36
C PRO A 460 11.61 6.11 -7.79
N GLY A 461 11.10 5.47 -6.73
CA GLY A 461 9.83 5.85 -6.08
C GLY A 461 8.55 5.54 -6.89
N GLN A 462 8.65 4.80 -8.00
CA GLN A 462 7.53 4.47 -8.88
C GLN A 462 7.62 3.02 -9.37
N GLY A 463 6.49 2.36 -9.62
CA GLY A 463 6.49 1.00 -10.14
C GLY A 463 5.19 0.26 -9.92
N ALA A 464 5.08 -0.91 -10.55
CA ALA A 464 4.09 -1.92 -10.20
C ALA A 464 4.81 -3.11 -9.56
N VAL A 465 4.34 -3.56 -8.40
CA VAL A 465 5.02 -4.60 -7.63
C VAL A 465 4.12 -5.84 -7.53
N TRP A 466 4.51 -6.90 -8.22
CA TRP A 466 3.79 -8.17 -8.24
C TRP A 466 4.76 -9.33 -8.02
N HIS A 467 4.99 -9.71 -6.77
CA HIS A 467 5.90 -10.82 -6.49
C HIS A 467 5.23 -12.18 -6.70
N PRO A 468 5.88 -13.12 -7.40
CA PRO A 468 5.39 -14.49 -7.45
C PRO A 468 5.46 -15.12 -6.06
N ARG A 469 4.45 -15.92 -5.73
CA ARG A 469 4.30 -16.62 -4.45
C ARG A 469 5.00 -17.96 -4.46
N VAL A 470 5.22 -18.53 -3.28
CA VAL A 470 5.74 -19.89 -3.17
C VAL A 470 4.81 -20.86 -3.89
N GLY A 471 5.37 -21.70 -4.77
CA GLY A 471 4.62 -22.60 -5.63
C GLY A 471 4.29 -22.05 -7.03
N ASP A 472 4.45 -20.74 -7.26
CA ASP A 472 4.24 -20.15 -8.58
C ASP A 472 5.33 -20.62 -9.56
N GLU A 473 4.91 -20.84 -10.81
CA GLU A 473 5.81 -21.13 -11.91
C GLU A 473 6.26 -19.83 -12.58
N VAL A 474 7.58 -19.67 -12.69
CA VAL A 474 8.23 -18.47 -13.21
C VAL A 474 9.11 -18.81 -14.41
N ILE A 475 9.23 -17.85 -15.33
CA ILE A 475 10.16 -17.90 -16.45
C ILE A 475 11.45 -17.22 -16.00
N VAL A 476 12.57 -17.93 -16.09
CA VAL A 476 13.90 -17.47 -15.72
C VAL A 476 14.74 -17.31 -16.98
N ALA A 477 15.24 -16.10 -17.22
CA ALA A 477 16.29 -15.81 -18.17
C ALA A 477 17.64 -15.78 -17.45
N PHE A 478 18.74 -15.82 -18.22
CA PHE A 478 20.09 -15.85 -17.71
C PHE A 478 20.89 -14.74 -18.39
N GLU A 479 21.46 -13.81 -17.62
CA GLU A 479 22.21 -12.68 -18.17
C GLU A 479 23.43 -13.21 -18.96
N GLU A 480 23.60 -12.78 -20.23
CA GLU A 480 24.61 -13.32 -21.16
C GLU A 480 24.52 -14.84 -21.43
N GLY A 481 23.40 -15.46 -21.04
CA GLY A 481 23.22 -16.91 -21.01
C GLY A 481 23.96 -17.61 -19.88
N ASP A 482 24.50 -16.87 -18.90
CA ASP A 482 25.28 -17.40 -17.78
C ASP A 482 24.37 -18.11 -16.74
N PRO A 483 24.52 -19.43 -16.53
CA PRO A 483 23.75 -20.17 -15.52
C PRO A 483 23.86 -19.59 -14.09
N ASP A 484 24.94 -18.88 -13.79
CA ASP A 484 25.20 -18.26 -12.49
C ASP A 484 24.41 -16.94 -12.29
N ARG A 485 23.73 -16.44 -13.34
CA ARG A 485 23.05 -15.12 -13.34
C ARG A 485 21.57 -15.21 -13.73
N PRO A 486 20.73 -15.90 -12.93
CA PRO A 486 19.31 -15.99 -13.21
C PRO A 486 18.58 -14.66 -12.94
N VAL A 487 17.55 -14.39 -13.74
CA VAL A 487 16.57 -13.32 -13.52
C VAL A 487 15.17 -13.81 -13.93
N VAL A 488 14.17 -13.60 -13.07
CA VAL A 488 12.79 -13.93 -13.39
C VAL A 488 12.24 -12.86 -14.34
N VAL A 489 11.78 -13.27 -15.52
CA VAL A 489 11.27 -12.38 -16.57
C VAL A 489 9.77 -12.51 -16.81
N GLY A 490 9.13 -13.55 -16.26
CA GLY A 490 7.71 -13.81 -16.48
C GLY A 490 7.15 -14.87 -15.53
N ARG A 491 5.84 -15.13 -15.68
CA ARG A 491 5.05 -16.05 -14.85
C ARG A 491 4.15 -16.86 -15.78
N LEU A 492 3.86 -18.11 -15.42
CA LEU A 492 3.00 -19.00 -16.21
C LEU A 492 1.93 -19.64 -15.32
N TYR A 493 0.75 -19.83 -15.89
CA TYR A 493 -0.23 -20.77 -15.38
C TYR A 493 0.13 -22.19 -15.82
N ASN A 494 -0.27 -23.18 -15.03
CA ASN A 494 -0.03 -24.60 -15.30
C ASN A 494 -1.21 -25.46 -14.79
N GLY A 495 -1.08 -26.79 -14.86
CA GLY A 495 -2.15 -27.71 -14.46
C GLY A 495 -2.52 -27.67 -12.97
N ALA A 496 -1.69 -27.08 -12.11
CA ALA A 496 -1.99 -26.86 -10.68
C ALA A 496 -2.39 -25.40 -10.41
N ASN A 497 -1.70 -24.45 -11.03
CA ASN A 497 -1.96 -23.02 -10.92
C ASN A 497 -2.78 -22.57 -12.14
N LEU A 498 -4.10 -22.64 -12.02
CA LEU A 498 -5.02 -22.25 -13.09
C LEU A 498 -5.25 -20.73 -13.12
N PRO A 499 -5.58 -20.15 -14.28
CA PRO A 499 -6.00 -18.76 -14.35
C PRO A 499 -7.28 -18.53 -13.56
N ALA A 500 -7.42 -17.33 -12.98
CA ALA A 500 -8.58 -16.95 -12.18
C ALA A 500 -9.90 -16.94 -12.98
N ARG A 501 -9.79 -16.69 -14.29
CA ARG A 501 -10.88 -16.61 -15.26
C ARG A 501 -10.43 -17.39 -16.50
N VAL A 502 -11.32 -18.19 -17.07
CA VAL A 502 -11.06 -19.01 -18.26
C VAL A 502 -11.97 -18.64 -19.44
N GLY A 503 -12.88 -17.67 -19.26
CA GLY A 503 -13.75 -17.20 -20.33
C GLY A 503 -12.99 -16.45 -21.42
N GLY A 504 -13.43 -16.57 -22.68
CA GLY A 504 -12.76 -15.94 -23.83
C GLY A 504 -12.93 -14.42 -23.94
N HIS A 505 -13.68 -13.80 -23.03
CA HIS A 505 -14.01 -12.37 -23.04
C HIS A 505 -13.76 -11.69 -21.69
N GLU A 506 -13.01 -12.32 -20.79
CA GLU A 506 -12.69 -11.74 -19.48
C GLU A 506 -11.19 -11.44 -19.38
N SER A 507 -10.85 -10.21 -19.02
CA SER A 507 -9.48 -9.79 -18.69
C SER A 507 -9.45 -9.30 -17.25
N SER A 508 -8.62 -9.89 -16.38
CA SER A 508 -8.65 -9.57 -14.94
C SER A 508 -7.28 -9.50 -14.29
N MET A 509 -7.12 -8.60 -13.33
CA MET A 509 -6.08 -8.62 -12.32
C MET A 509 -6.70 -9.03 -10.99
N LYS A 510 -6.42 -10.26 -10.55
CA LYS A 510 -6.98 -10.82 -9.31
C LYS A 510 -5.87 -11.19 -8.34
N SER A 511 -5.97 -10.71 -7.11
CA SER A 511 -5.11 -11.06 -5.98
C SER A 511 -5.82 -12.05 -5.04
N LEU A 512 -5.10 -12.74 -4.18
CA LEU A 512 -5.68 -13.57 -3.11
C LEU A 512 -5.17 -13.09 -1.74
N SER A 513 -6.03 -13.05 -0.73
CA SER A 513 -5.57 -12.79 0.64
C SER A 513 -4.53 -13.82 1.07
N THR A 514 -3.50 -13.37 1.79
CA THR A 514 -2.38 -14.19 2.27
C THR A 514 -1.93 -13.69 3.64
N PRO A 515 -1.50 -14.57 4.56
CA PRO A 515 -1.57 -16.05 4.47
C PRO A 515 -2.99 -16.60 4.66
N GLY A 516 -3.25 -17.83 4.20
CA GLY A 516 -4.41 -18.64 4.56
C GLY A 516 -5.63 -18.53 3.63
N GLY A 517 -5.63 -17.60 2.68
CA GLY A 517 -6.76 -17.40 1.77
C GLY A 517 -8.06 -16.97 2.48
N GLY A 518 -9.11 -16.69 1.71
CA GLY A 518 -10.45 -16.43 2.25
C GLY A 518 -11.22 -15.32 1.52
N THR A 519 -10.51 -14.34 0.97
CA THR A 519 -11.08 -13.32 0.09
C THR A 519 -10.04 -12.90 -0.97
N TYR A 520 -10.40 -11.93 -1.81
CA TYR A 520 -9.60 -11.47 -2.93
C TYR A 520 -9.85 -9.98 -3.20
N ASN A 521 -8.96 -9.37 -3.99
CA ASN A 521 -9.24 -8.11 -4.66
C ASN A 521 -9.14 -8.34 -6.17
N GLU A 522 -10.05 -7.78 -6.95
CA GLU A 522 -10.12 -7.97 -8.39
C GLU A 522 -10.50 -6.68 -9.12
N ILE A 523 -9.80 -6.39 -10.22
CA ILE A 523 -10.28 -5.50 -11.27
C ILE A 523 -10.44 -6.37 -12.52
N MET A 524 -11.65 -6.44 -13.06
CA MET A 524 -11.99 -7.28 -14.21
C MET A 524 -12.76 -6.49 -15.26
N PHE A 525 -12.40 -6.73 -16.51
CA PHE A 525 -13.03 -6.22 -17.71
C PHE A 525 -13.71 -7.38 -18.43
N GLY A 526 -15.03 -7.31 -18.57
CA GLY A 526 -15.84 -8.20 -19.37
C GLY A 526 -16.10 -7.55 -20.73
N ASP A 527 -15.56 -8.14 -21.78
CA ASP A 527 -15.54 -7.61 -23.14
C ASP A 527 -16.59 -8.29 -24.06
N ALA A 528 -17.56 -8.99 -23.47
CA ALA A 528 -18.66 -9.58 -24.22
C ALA A 528 -19.59 -8.46 -24.73
N ALA A 529 -19.69 -8.30 -26.05
CA ALA A 529 -20.45 -7.23 -26.68
C ALA A 529 -21.93 -7.21 -26.24
N GLY A 530 -22.42 -6.05 -25.81
CA GLY A 530 -23.77 -5.87 -25.28
C GLY A 530 -23.97 -6.36 -23.83
N SER A 531 -22.89 -6.77 -23.18
CA SER A 531 -22.86 -7.15 -21.76
C SER A 531 -21.52 -6.76 -21.13
N GLU A 532 -20.96 -5.64 -21.58
CA GLU A 532 -19.68 -5.12 -21.11
C GLU A 532 -19.75 -4.79 -19.62
N LEU A 533 -18.70 -5.12 -18.88
CA LEU A 533 -18.66 -4.94 -17.43
C LEU A 533 -17.25 -4.52 -16.96
N LEU A 534 -17.20 -3.45 -16.16
CA LEU A 534 -16.06 -3.18 -15.29
C LEU A 534 -16.44 -3.62 -13.87
N HIS A 535 -15.78 -4.66 -13.38
CA HIS A 535 -15.99 -5.17 -12.02
C HIS A 535 -14.79 -4.79 -11.15
N VAL A 536 -15.04 -4.05 -10.08
CA VAL A 536 -14.06 -3.70 -9.04
C VAL A 536 -14.53 -4.31 -7.73
N PHE A 537 -13.75 -5.24 -7.19
CA PHE A 537 -14.05 -5.91 -5.93
C PHE A 537 -12.92 -5.72 -4.94
N ALA A 538 -13.25 -5.18 -3.77
CA ALA A 538 -12.35 -5.07 -2.62
C ALA A 538 -12.78 -6.07 -1.55
N GLY A 539 -11.87 -6.93 -1.12
CA GLY A 539 -12.17 -7.97 -0.13
C GLY A 539 -12.40 -7.46 1.29
N LYS A 540 -12.11 -6.17 1.56
CA LYS A 540 -12.30 -5.52 2.86
C LYS A 540 -12.60 -4.02 2.71
N ASP A 541 -11.57 -3.18 2.66
CA ASP A 541 -11.68 -1.72 2.64
C ASP A 541 -11.37 -1.19 1.23
N GLN A 542 -12.15 -0.22 0.76
CA GLN A 542 -11.88 0.53 -0.48
C GLN A 542 -11.77 2.01 -0.15
N ALA A 543 -10.60 2.60 -0.41
CA ALA A 543 -10.37 4.04 -0.31
C ALA A 543 -10.22 4.66 -1.70
N THR A 544 -10.68 5.89 -1.89
CA THR A 544 -10.54 6.63 -3.15
C THR A 544 -10.30 8.09 -2.84
N ASP A 545 -9.05 8.53 -3.04
CA ASP A 545 -8.62 9.90 -2.82
C ASP A 545 -8.43 10.62 -4.15
N VAL A 546 -9.15 11.74 -4.34
CA VAL A 546 -9.08 12.55 -5.57
C VAL A 546 -8.64 13.96 -5.20
N ALA A 547 -7.41 14.32 -5.53
CA ALA A 547 -6.77 15.56 -5.07
C ALA A 547 -7.36 16.85 -5.68
N ASN A 548 -8.17 16.76 -6.73
CA ASN A 548 -8.72 17.94 -7.40
C ASN A 548 -10.22 17.79 -7.73
N TYR A 549 -10.55 16.94 -8.71
CA TYR A 549 -11.92 16.85 -9.24
C TYR A 549 -12.29 15.41 -9.61
N ARG A 550 -13.42 14.94 -9.08
CA ARG A 550 -14.07 13.67 -9.47
C ARG A 550 -15.30 13.99 -10.30
N ARG A 551 -15.47 13.30 -11.42
CA ARG A 551 -16.70 13.30 -12.23
C ARG A 551 -17.21 11.89 -12.39
N GLU A 552 -18.51 11.72 -12.17
CA GLU A 552 -19.21 10.46 -12.39
C GLU A 552 -20.42 10.72 -13.30
N GLY A 553 -20.61 9.89 -14.31
CA GLY A 553 -21.69 10.03 -15.28
C GLY A 553 -22.31 8.67 -15.56
N ILE A 554 -23.57 8.50 -15.18
CA ILE A 554 -24.33 7.26 -15.39
C ILE A 554 -25.47 7.56 -16.36
N ALA A 555 -25.50 6.86 -17.49
CA ALA A 555 -26.48 7.12 -18.55
C ALA A 555 -27.87 6.50 -18.28
N ALA A 556 -27.93 5.45 -17.47
CA ALA A 556 -29.17 4.73 -17.16
C ALA A 556 -29.52 4.82 -15.67
N ASN A 557 -28.99 3.91 -14.84
CA ASN A 557 -29.39 3.79 -13.43
C ASN A 557 -28.16 3.65 -12.53
N ALA A 558 -28.22 4.26 -11.34
CA ALA A 558 -27.25 4.09 -10.26
C ALA A 558 -27.95 3.58 -9.00
N SER A 559 -27.31 2.67 -8.25
CA SER A 559 -27.83 2.12 -7.00
C SER A 559 -26.70 2.07 -5.97
N MET A 560 -26.93 2.66 -4.80
CA MET A 560 -26.00 2.65 -3.67
C MET A 560 -26.66 1.96 -2.48
N ILE A 561 -26.02 0.92 -1.96
CA ILE A 561 -26.47 0.18 -0.79
C ILE A 561 -25.37 0.25 0.27
N VAL A 562 -25.68 0.84 1.42
CA VAL A 562 -24.78 0.92 2.57
C VAL A 562 -25.38 0.11 3.71
N GLY A 563 -24.66 -0.90 4.19
CA GLY A 563 -25.16 -1.82 5.21
C GLY A 563 -25.15 -1.26 6.64
N ALA A 564 -24.43 -0.17 6.87
CA ALA A 564 -24.34 0.52 8.15
C ALA A 564 -24.47 2.03 7.94
N ASP A 565 -23.40 2.80 8.16
CA ASP A 565 -23.45 4.26 8.15
C ASP A 565 -22.89 4.86 6.85
N ASN A 566 -23.55 5.90 6.35
CA ASN A 566 -23.05 6.77 5.28
C ASN A 566 -22.83 8.17 5.84
N THR A 567 -21.60 8.68 5.77
CA THR A 567 -21.26 10.05 6.18
C THR A 567 -20.78 10.84 4.97
N GLU A 568 -21.39 12.00 4.72
CA GLU A 568 -21.05 12.89 3.62
C GLU A 568 -20.76 14.29 4.15
N THR A 569 -19.57 14.81 3.84
CA THR A 569 -19.14 16.16 4.24
C THR A 569 -18.76 16.95 2.99
N ILE A 570 -19.40 18.09 2.78
CA ILE A 570 -19.16 18.98 1.64
C ILE A 570 -18.63 20.30 2.17
N GLY A 571 -17.39 20.64 1.84
CA GLY A 571 -16.71 21.80 2.42
C GLY A 571 -17.23 23.17 1.97
N ALA A 572 -18.00 23.23 0.88
CA ALA A 572 -18.56 24.46 0.34
C ALA A 572 -20.05 24.30 -0.03
N ASN A 573 -20.36 23.96 -1.28
CA ASN A 573 -21.72 23.94 -1.79
C ASN A 573 -22.13 22.54 -2.28
N ARG A 574 -23.33 22.10 -1.88
CA ARG A 574 -24.06 20.98 -2.50
C ARG A 574 -25.14 21.56 -3.41
N THR A 575 -25.26 21.04 -4.63
CA THR A 575 -26.40 21.35 -5.53
C THR A 575 -26.93 20.04 -6.08
N GLU A 576 -28.23 19.84 -5.93
CA GLU A 576 -28.93 18.63 -6.34
C GLU A 576 -30.14 19.02 -7.20
N SER A 577 -30.32 18.34 -8.32
CA SER A 577 -31.43 18.57 -9.25
C SER A 577 -32.00 17.24 -9.69
N VAL A 578 -33.26 17.01 -9.35
CA VAL A 578 -34.00 15.78 -9.68
C VAL A 578 -35.07 16.12 -10.71
N GLY A 579 -35.01 15.48 -11.88
CA GLY A 579 -35.89 15.82 -13.02
C GLY A 579 -37.34 15.35 -12.88
N SER A 580 -37.62 14.44 -11.95
CA SER A 580 -38.97 13.94 -11.67
C SER A 580 -39.20 13.85 -10.16
N ASN A 581 -39.23 12.65 -9.57
CA ASN A 581 -39.58 12.46 -8.17
C ASN A 581 -38.33 12.25 -7.32
N ASP A 582 -38.27 12.94 -6.19
CA ASP A 582 -37.37 12.64 -5.07
C ASP A 582 -38.20 12.06 -3.92
N SER A 583 -37.74 10.96 -3.33
CA SER A 583 -38.46 10.20 -2.31
C SER A 583 -37.52 9.78 -1.20
N LEU A 584 -37.72 10.33 0.00
CA LEU A 584 -36.92 10.07 1.19
C LEU A 584 -37.76 9.36 2.26
N SER A 585 -37.29 8.19 2.72
CA SER A 585 -37.90 7.44 3.82
C SER A 585 -36.91 7.24 4.95
N ILE A 586 -37.25 7.69 6.16
CA ILE A 586 -36.39 7.66 7.34
C ILE A 586 -37.08 6.86 8.43
N GLY A 587 -36.44 5.80 8.92
CA GLY A 587 -37.07 4.86 9.85
C GLY A 587 -37.19 5.36 11.29
N VAL A 588 -36.39 6.35 11.70
CA VAL A 588 -36.36 6.85 13.09
C VAL A 588 -36.41 8.38 13.15
N ASN A 589 -35.27 9.06 13.06
CA ASN A 589 -35.18 10.52 13.25
C ASN A 589 -34.47 11.19 12.07
N GLN A 590 -34.97 12.35 11.66
CA GLN A 590 -34.27 13.30 10.80
C GLN A 590 -33.97 14.58 11.58
N THR A 591 -32.73 15.05 11.53
CA THR A 591 -32.33 16.34 12.12
C THR A 591 -31.74 17.21 11.02
N ILE A 592 -32.28 18.42 10.84
CA ILE A 592 -31.79 19.39 9.85
C ILE A 592 -31.43 20.68 10.60
N THR A 593 -30.16 21.09 10.50
CA THR A 593 -29.66 22.34 11.08
C THR A 593 -29.16 23.26 9.97
N ILE A 594 -29.75 24.45 9.86
CA ILE A 594 -29.40 25.44 8.84
C ILE A 594 -28.92 26.71 9.56
N GLY A 595 -27.64 27.07 9.36
CA GLY A 595 -27.05 28.25 10.02
C GLY A 595 -27.43 29.60 9.39
N GLY A 596 -27.94 29.57 8.16
CA GLY A 596 -28.42 30.74 7.42
C GLY A 596 -29.94 30.65 7.16
N ASN A 597 -30.33 30.78 5.88
CA ASN A 597 -31.73 30.74 5.47
C ASN A 597 -32.14 29.38 4.90
N SER A 598 -33.34 28.93 5.24
CA SER A 598 -34.05 27.84 4.54
C SER A 598 -35.15 28.44 3.66
N THR A 599 -35.25 28.04 2.40
CA THR A 599 -36.30 28.51 1.48
C THR A 599 -36.91 27.32 0.76
N ALA A 600 -38.22 27.14 0.91
CA ALA A 600 -38.99 26.13 0.19
C ALA A 600 -40.03 26.82 -0.69
N ILE A 601 -40.06 26.48 -1.98
CA ILE A 601 -41.05 26.97 -2.94
C ILE A 601 -41.84 25.76 -3.43
N ILE A 602 -43.10 25.65 -3.00
CA ILE A 602 -43.99 24.55 -3.40
C ILE A 602 -44.98 25.08 -4.44
N GLY A 603 -44.93 24.54 -5.66
CA GLY A 603 -45.75 25.02 -6.78
C GLY A 603 -47.21 24.55 -6.76
N ALA A 604 -47.53 23.52 -5.97
CA ALA A 604 -48.88 22.97 -5.83
C ALA A 604 -49.22 22.76 -4.35
N ASN A 605 -49.36 21.51 -3.90
CA ASN A 605 -49.78 21.21 -2.53
C ASN A 605 -48.58 20.92 -1.62
N HIS A 606 -48.59 21.50 -0.41
CA HIS A 606 -47.72 21.10 0.69
C HIS A 606 -48.59 20.48 1.79
N THR A 607 -48.46 19.16 1.99
CA THR A 607 -49.18 18.44 3.05
C THR A 607 -48.20 18.13 4.18
N HIS A 608 -48.38 18.77 5.34
CA HIS A 608 -47.61 18.52 6.55
C HIS A 608 -48.49 17.80 7.57
N THR A 609 -48.09 16.62 8.02
CA THR A 609 -48.86 15.82 9.00
C THR A 609 -47.96 15.45 10.16
N VAL A 610 -48.34 15.87 11.36
CA VAL A 610 -47.60 15.62 12.61
C VAL A 610 -48.44 14.74 13.51
N GLY A 611 -47.94 13.55 13.85
CA GLY A 611 -48.70 12.55 14.62
C GLY A 611 -48.77 12.80 16.13
N ALA A 612 -47.87 13.64 16.66
CA ALA A 612 -47.80 13.96 18.09
C ALA A 612 -47.78 15.48 18.32
N ASN A 613 -46.59 16.07 18.47
CA ASN A 613 -46.44 17.49 18.79
C ASN A 613 -45.66 18.23 17.69
N GLU A 614 -46.17 19.38 17.28
CA GLU A 614 -45.43 20.38 16.49
C GLU A 614 -45.08 21.54 17.41
N VAL A 615 -43.82 21.99 17.37
CA VAL A 615 -43.36 23.18 18.12
C VAL A 615 -42.72 24.14 17.12
N ASN A 616 -43.32 25.32 16.96
CA ASN A 616 -42.81 26.38 16.09
C ASN A 616 -42.37 27.58 16.95
N LEU A 617 -41.05 27.76 17.11
CA LEU A 617 -40.47 28.87 17.86
C LEU A 617 -39.92 29.92 16.90
N VAL A 618 -40.56 31.08 16.86
CA VAL A 618 -40.13 32.21 16.03
C VAL A 618 -39.58 33.33 16.93
N GLY A 619 -38.25 33.54 16.90
CA GLY A 619 -37.60 34.59 17.69
C GLY A 619 -37.74 36.01 17.11
N GLY A 620 -38.06 36.11 15.82
CA GLY A 620 -38.30 37.37 15.11
C GLY A 620 -39.78 37.54 14.74
N ALA A 621 -40.04 38.15 13.58
CA ALA A 621 -41.40 38.28 13.06
C ALA A 621 -41.82 37.01 12.29
N GLN A 622 -43.04 36.54 12.52
CA GLN A 622 -43.72 35.56 11.67
C GLN A 622 -44.73 36.29 10.79
N LEU A 623 -44.65 36.10 9.47
CA LEU A 623 -45.66 36.59 8.52
C LEU A 623 -46.39 35.39 7.91
N VAL A 624 -47.71 35.34 8.10
CA VAL A 624 -48.59 34.36 7.47
C VAL A 624 -49.52 35.13 6.54
N GLN A 625 -49.38 34.92 5.22
CA GLN A 625 -50.23 35.54 4.22
C GLN A 625 -50.99 34.44 3.47
N VAL A 626 -52.32 34.46 3.58
CA VAL A 626 -53.20 33.50 2.90
C VAL A 626 -54.05 34.25 1.89
N GLY A 627 -53.88 33.94 0.60
CA GLY A 627 -54.66 34.58 -0.48
C GLY A 627 -56.08 34.05 -0.65
N GLY A 628 -56.36 32.85 -0.10
CA GLY A 628 -57.67 32.23 -0.04
C GLY A 628 -58.19 32.15 1.39
N ASN A 629 -58.85 31.04 1.73
CA ASN A 629 -59.38 30.81 3.08
C ASN A 629 -58.30 30.23 3.99
N GLN A 630 -58.20 30.74 5.22
CA GLN A 630 -57.51 30.07 6.32
C GLN A 630 -58.57 29.46 7.24
N VAL A 631 -58.49 28.15 7.47
CA VAL A 631 -59.35 27.43 8.41
C VAL A 631 -58.46 26.85 9.51
N GLU A 632 -58.68 27.28 10.74
CA GLU A 632 -58.02 26.72 11.92
C GLU A 632 -59.07 26.00 12.76
N THR A 633 -58.82 24.73 13.09
CA THR A 633 -59.69 23.92 13.93
C THR A 633 -58.86 23.31 15.04
N VAL A 634 -59.16 23.71 16.28
CA VAL A 634 -58.45 23.23 17.47
C VAL A 634 -59.44 22.48 18.35
N GLY A 635 -59.19 21.18 18.58
CA GLY A 635 -60.06 20.36 19.43
C GLY A 635 -59.87 20.58 20.93
N GLY A 636 -58.78 21.25 21.32
CA GLY A 636 -58.43 21.58 22.70
C GLY A 636 -58.53 23.08 23.00
N VAL A 637 -57.85 23.51 24.07
CA VAL A 637 -57.78 24.92 24.48
C VAL A 637 -56.83 25.69 23.57
N VAL A 638 -57.27 26.86 23.10
CA VAL A 638 -56.41 27.87 22.47
C VAL A 638 -56.07 28.94 23.51
N THR A 639 -54.78 29.21 23.70
CA THR A 639 -54.28 30.30 24.57
C THR A 639 -53.42 31.23 23.75
N GLU A 640 -53.88 32.46 23.52
CA GLU A 640 -53.10 33.50 22.85
C GLU A 640 -52.65 34.55 23.87
N THR A 641 -51.36 34.90 23.85
CA THR A 641 -50.81 35.97 24.70
C THR A 641 -50.03 36.94 23.84
N TYR A 642 -50.43 38.21 23.85
CA TYR A 642 -49.79 39.29 23.10
C TYR A 642 -49.09 40.22 24.09
N GLY A 643 -47.76 40.37 23.99
CA GLY A 643 -46.99 41.25 24.88
C GLY A 643 -47.15 42.75 24.59
N ALA A 644 -47.77 43.10 23.47
CA ALA A 644 -48.05 44.47 23.02
C ALA A 644 -49.47 44.53 22.42
N ALA A 645 -49.71 45.42 21.46
CA ALA A 645 -51.02 45.55 20.83
C ALA A 645 -51.34 44.38 19.90
N ARG A 646 -52.57 43.86 19.99
CA ARG A 646 -53.22 43.07 18.94
C ARG A 646 -54.13 44.01 18.14
N ILE A 647 -53.93 44.10 16.82
CA ILE A 647 -54.78 44.87 15.91
C ILE A 647 -55.47 43.90 14.96
N THR A 648 -56.79 43.83 15.03
CA THR A 648 -57.61 43.02 14.11
C THR A 648 -58.39 43.97 13.22
N THR A 649 -58.26 43.83 11.90
CA THR A 649 -59.05 44.58 10.91
C THR A 649 -59.76 43.60 10.01
N VAL A 650 -61.09 43.68 9.95
CA VAL A 650 -61.92 42.80 9.12
C VAL A 650 -62.73 43.67 8.17
N GLY A 651 -62.57 43.43 6.87
CA GLY A 651 -63.30 44.18 5.83
C GLY A 651 -64.75 43.73 5.66
N GLY A 652 -65.08 42.53 6.15
CA GLY A 652 -66.44 41.95 6.16
C GLY A 652 -67.01 41.86 7.59
N ALA A 653 -67.90 40.89 7.79
CA ALA A 653 -68.46 40.60 9.11
C ALA A 653 -67.47 39.82 9.99
N VAL A 654 -67.51 40.10 11.30
CA VAL A 654 -66.92 39.25 12.34
C VAL A 654 -68.07 38.60 13.09
N THR A 655 -68.00 37.28 13.29
CA THR A 655 -68.95 36.50 14.10
C THR A 655 -68.16 35.70 15.11
N GLU A 656 -68.43 35.93 16.40
CA GLU A 656 -67.85 35.17 17.50
C GLU A 656 -68.99 34.48 18.26
N ASP A 657 -69.04 33.15 18.17
CA ASP A 657 -70.06 32.34 18.84
C ASP A 657 -69.45 31.62 20.05
N PHE A 658 -69.85 32.03 21.25
CA PHE A 658 -69.40 31.42 22.50
C PHE A 658 -70.44 30.44 23.02
N GLY A 659 -70.08 29.15 23.15
CA GLY A 659 -70.99 28.12 23.68
C GLY A 659 -71.29 28.20 25.18
N SER A 660 -70.60 29.08 25.92
CA SER A 660 -70.76 29.29 27.36
C SER A 660 -70.47 30.76 27.71
N ILE A 661 -69.44 31.05 28.50
CA ILE A 661 -69.13 32.39 28.98
C ILE A 661 -68.11 33.07 28.06
N MET A 662 -68.44 34.28 27.61
CA MET A 662 -67.45 35.28 27.18
C MET A 662 -67.07 36.15 28.38
N SER A 663 -65.80 36.16 28.77
CA SER A 663 -65.29 37.02 29.85
C SER A 663 -64.27 37.99 29.27
N VAL A 664 -64.58 39.28 29.34
CA VAL A 664 -63.69 40.37 28.90
C VAL A 664 -63.27 41.17 30.13
N SER A 665 -61.97 41.20 30.42
CA SER A 665 -61.39 42.02 31.47
C SER A 665 -60.37 42.98 30.88
N VAL A 666 -60.58 44.28 31.08
CA VAL A 666 -59.72 45.34 30.54
C VAL A 666 -59.28 46.22 31.70
N GLY A 667 -57.96 46.37 31.89
CA GLY A 667 -57.41 47.22 32.95
C GLY A 667 -57.48 48.73 32.64
N GLY A 668 -57.69 49.09 31.37
CA GLY A 668 -57.89 50.46 30.91
C GLY A 668 -59.31 50.71 30.38
N ASN A 669 -59.42 51.50 29.32
CA ASN A 669 -60.71 51.87 28.74
C ASN A 669 -61.15 50.86 27.67
N VAL A 670 -62.44 50.54 27.66
CA VAL A 670 -63.11 49.95 26.50
C VAL A 670 -63.75 51.09 25.71
N THR A 671 -63.52 51.13 24.39
CA THR A 671 -64.17 52.10 23.49
C THR A 671 -64.77 51.36 22.32
N GLU A 672 -66.09 51.44 22.19
CA GLU A 672 -66.83 50.91 21.06
C GLU A 672 -67.39 52.08 20.25
N SER A 673 -67.13 52.09 18.95
CA SER A 673 -67.67 53.09 18.03
C SER A 673 -68.24 52.36 16.82
N CYS A 674 -69.54 52.49 16.61
CA CYS A 674 -70.26 51.85 15.53
C CYS A 674 -71.39 52.76 15.04
N ALA A 675 -71.84 52.55 13.80
CA ALA A 675 -72.96 53.30 13.24
C ALA A 675 -74.30 52.90 13.89
N SER A 676 -74.43 51.64 14.31
CA SER A 676 -75.58 51.10 15.01
C SER A 676 -75.10 50.04 16.00
N HIS A 677 -75.57 50.12 17.24
CA HIS A 677 -75.32 49.13 18.28
C HIS A 677 -76.65 48.53 18.74
N ALA A 678 -76.85 47.23 18.53
CA ALA A 678 -77.98 46.48 19.05
C ALA A 678 -77.47 45.45 20.06
N LEU A 679 -77.91 45.58 21.32
CA LEU A 679 -77.62 44.62 22.37
C LEU A 679 -78.92 43.95 22.80
N GLU A 680 -79.04 42.66 22.52
CA GLU A 680 -80.15 41.83 22.98
C GLU A 680 -79.68 40.95 24.13
N VAL A 681 -80.37 41.04 25.28
CA VAL A 681 -80.10 40.22 26.47
C VAL A 681 -81.37 39.48 26.83
N SER A 682 -81.35 38.16 26.70
CA SER A 682 -82.54 37.31 26.85
C SER A 682 -82.98 37.09 28.31
N ALA A 683 -82.05 37.19 29.26
CA ALA A 683 -82.32 36.98 30.68
C ALA A 683 -82.20 38.28 31.49
N ALA A 684 -80.98 38.66 31.90
CA ALA A 684 -80.76 39.83 32.75
C ALA A 684 -79.49 40.57 32.32
N ARG A 685 -79.59 41.90 32.19
CA ARG A 685 -78.45 42.80 32.01
C ARG A 685 -78.15 43.49 33.34
N LEU A 686 -77.00 43.20 33.93
CA LEU A 686 -76.47 43.92 35.08
C LEU A 686 -75.44 44.95 34.60
N MET A 687 -75.60 46.21 35.00
CA MET A 687 -74.58 47.25 34.82
C MET A 687 -74.16 47.77 36.19
N ALA A 688 -72.94 47.45 36.61
CA ALA A 688 -72.35 47.97 37.84
C ALA A 688 -71.30 49.02 37.47
N ILE A 689 -71.48 50.25 37.96
CA ILE A 689 -70.62 51.40 37.61
C ILE A 689 -70.10 52.00 38.92
N GLY A 690 -68.78 51.95 39.12
CA GLY A 690 -68.15 52.49 40.33
C GLY A 690 -67.96 54.01 40.32
N GLY A 691 -68.11 54.65 39.16
CA GLY A 691 -67.99 56.10 38.97
C GLY A 691 -69.19 56.71 38.26
N ASN A 692 -68.95 57.69 37.39
CA ASN A 692 -70.03 58.38 36.69
C ASN A 692 -70.54 57.57 35.49
N TYR A 693 -71.86 57.47 35.36
CA TYR A 693 -72.52 57.02 34.13
C TYR A 693 -73.08 58.23 33.37
N THR A 694 -72.63 58.44 32.14
CA THR A 694 -73.11 59.53 31.29
C THR A 694 -73.62 58.97 29.98
N THR A 695 -74.85 59.30 29.61
CA THR A 695 -75.41 59.00 28.29
C THR A 695 -75.63 60.31 27.55
N VAL A 696 -75.06 60.44 26.35
CA VAL A 696 -75.26 61.60 25.48
C VAL A 696 -75.94 61.11 24.21
N VAL A 697 -77.15 61.59 23.95
CA VAL A 697 -77.94 61.24 22.74
C VAL A 697 -78.12 62.49 21.91
N GLY A 698 -77.59 62.51 20.69
CA GLY A 698 -77.74 63.65 19.77
C GLY A 698 -79.13 63.78 19.13
N GLY A 699 -79.93 62.71 19.18
CA GLY A 699 -81.31 62.65 18.70
C GLY A 699 -82.33 62.33 19.80
N ALA A 700 -83.43 61.68 19.44
CA ALA A 700 -84.44 61.26 20.40
C ALA A 700 -83.99 59.99 21.16
N SER A 701 -84.04 60.04 22.49
CA SER A 701 -83.92 58.86 23.34
C SER A 701 -85.32 58.35 23.71
N THR A 702 -85.58 57.07 23.47
CA THR A 702 -86.84 56.41 23.85
C THR A 702 -86.52 55.20 24.73
N LEU A 703 -87.04 55.21 25.95
CA LEU A 703 -86.88 54.12 26.91
C LEU A 703 -88.23 53.44 27.11
N GLY A 704 -88.38 52.23 26.57
CA GLY A 704 -89.54 51.37 26.75
C GLY A 704 -89.26 50.38 27.89
N VAL A 705 -89.99 50.51 28.99
CA VAL A 705 -89.81 49.70 30.20
C VAL A 705 -91.18 49.31 30.74
N GLY A 706 -91.39 48.03 31.06
CA GLY A 706 -92.65 47.57 31.64
C GLY A 706 -92.88 48.10 33.06
N ALA A 707 -91.80 48.17 33.85
CA ALA A 707 -91.74 48.83 35.14
C ALA A 707 -90.31 49.37 35.35
N VAL A 708 -90.20 50.59 35.88
CA VAL A 708 -88.92 51.15 36.33
C VAL A 708 -89.03 51.43 37.81
N LEU A 709 -88.06 50.91 38.57
CA LEU A 709 -87.81 51.26 39.95
C LEU A 709 -86.49 52.01 40.00
N ILE A 710 -86.53 53.29 40.38
CA ILE A 710 -85.33 54.07 40.66
C ILE A 710 -85.22 54.15 42.18
N ASP A 711 -84.28 53.41 42.75
CA ASP A 711 -83.97 53.46 44.17
C ASP A 711 -82.73 54.34 44.36
N ALA A 712 -82.92 55.54 44.89
CA ALA A 712 -81.84 56.45 45.24
C ALA A 712 -81.81 56.61 46.75
N SER A 713 -80.81 55.99 47.37
CA SER A 713 -80.68 55.90 48.83
C SER A 713 -80.01 57.12 49.47
N ALA A 714 -79.44 58.05 48.68
CA ALA A 714 -78.81 59.27 49.20
C ALA A 714 -78.74 60.40 48.15
N GLY A 715 -79.21 61.60 48.51
CA GLY A 715 -79.07 62.84 47.73
C GLY A 715 -80.31 63.24 46.89
N PRO A 716 -80.50 64.55 46.59
CA PRO A 716 -81.60 65.02 45.76
C PRO A 716 -81.48 64.51 44.32
N GLN A 717 -82.60 64.07 43.74
CA GLN A 717 -82.68 63.80 42.31
C GLN A 717 -83.11 65.08 41.58
N ASP A 718 -82.15 65.77 40.98
CA ASP A 718 -82.43 66.98 40.21
C ASP A 718 -82.63 66.66 38.72
N LEU A 719 -83.89 66.65 38.27
CA LEU A 719 -84.22 66.60 36.85
C LEU A 719 -84.23 68.02 36.29
N THR A 720 -83.07 68.49 35.85
CA THR A 720 -82.93 69.83 35.25
C THR A 720 -83.19 69.75 33.75
N VAL A 721 -84.30 70.33 33.29
CA VAL A 721 -84.60 70.48 31.86
C VAL A 721 -84.35 71.94 31.49
N SER A 722 -83.33 72.21 30.67
CA SER A 722 -82.94 73.58 30.30
C SER A 722 -83.87 74.26 29.29
N GLY A 723 -84.88 73.52 28.80
CA GLY A 723 -85.85 73.99 27.80
C GLY A 723 -87.29 73.71 28.20
N ASN A 724 -88.22 74.10 27.34
CA ASN A 724 -89.65 73.94 27.60
C ASN A 724 -90.08 72.47 27.52
N ILE A 725 -90.80 72.02 28.55
CA ILE A 725 -91.56 70.78 28.49
C ILE A 725 -92.90 71.10 27.80
N VAL A 726 -93.00 70.83 26.50
CA VAL A 726 -94.26 70.96 25.75
C VAL A 726 -94.95 69.61 25.70
N ARG A 727 -96.15 69.52 26.28
CA ARG A 727 -96.97 68.31 26.29
C ARG A 727 -98.29 68.57 25.54
N SER A 728 -98.51 67.79 24.49
CA SER A 728 -99.64 67.95 23.56
C SER A 728 -100.89 67.15 23.96
N ALA A 729 -100.90 66.53 25.13
CA ALA A 729 -102.02 65.73 25.63
C ALA A 729 -102.10 65.79 27.17
N PRO A 730 -103.28 65.56 27.77
CA PRO A 730 -103.49 65.67 29.21
C PRO A 730 -102.59 64.69 29.99
N VAL A 731 -102.01 65.19 31.08
CA VAL A 731 -101.29 64.35 32.03
C VAL A 731 -102.31 63.78 33.01
N HIS A 732 -102.55 62.47 32.91
CA HIS A 732 -103.32 61.75 33.92
C HIS A 732 -102.39 61.30 35.05
N LEU A 733 -102.52 61.96 36.21
CA LEU A 733 -101.91 61.53 37.46
C LEU A 733 -103.02 60.97 38.34
N THR A 734 -102.93 59.69 38.66
CA THR A 734 -103.85 59.05 39.62
C THR A 734 -103.05 58.76 40.87
N THR A 735 -103.29 59.51 41.94
CA THR A 735 -102.56 59.38 43.21
C THR A 735 -103.56 59.34 44.37
N ALA A 736 -103.24 58.61 45.43
CA ALA A 736 -104.17 58.39 46.55
C ALA A 736 -104.27 59.59 47.52
N ALA A 737 -103.27 60.48 47.52
CA ALA A 737 -103.28 61.78 48.20
C ALA A 737 -102.24 62.69 47.53
N PHE A 738 -102.51 64.00 47.48
CA PHE A 738 -101.62 65.01 46.90
C PHE A 738 -101.69 66.30 47.71
N GLU A 739 -100.55 66.82 48.14
CA GLU A 739 -100.42 68.11 48.83
C GLU A 739 -99.32 68.92 48.13
N HIS A 740 -99.62 70.18 47.79
CA HIS A 740 -98.71 71.00 46.98
C HIS A 740 -98.79 72.47 47.39
N ASP A 741 -97.65 73.06 47.73
CA ASP A 741 -97.51 74.46 48.15
C ASP A 741 -96.87 75.28 47.01
N ILE A 742 -97.66 76.11 46.33
CA ILE A 742 -97.23 76.94 45.19
C ILE A 742 -97.15 78.39 45.65
N LYS A 743 -95.94 78.87 46.00
CA LYS A 743 -95.73 80.18 46.65
C LYS A 743 -95.69 81.42 45.74
N GLY A 744 -96.26 81.34 44.55
CA GLY A 744 -96.41 82.52 43.68
C GLY A 744 -96.66 82.16 42.23
N GLY A 745 -97.88 82.40 41.75
CA GLY A 745 -98.27 82.11 40.37
C GLY A 745 -99.36 83.03 39.87
N LYS A 746 -99.13 83.67 38.72
CA LYS A 746 -100.17 84.36 37.95
C LYS A 746 -100.90 83.32 37.10
N ILE A 747 -102.12 83.00 37.49
CA ILE A 747 -103.04 82.17 36.70
C ILE A 747 -103.95 83.12 35.93
N SER A 748 -103.80 83.19 34.61
CA SER A 748 -104.65 84.00 33.74
C SER A 748 -105.57 83.09 32.93
N ALA A 749 -106.87 83.12 33.26
CA ALA A 749 -107.93 82.52 32.47
C ALA A 749 -108.70 83.63 31.74
N ALA A 750 -108.62 83.65 30.41
CA ALA A 750 -109.38 84.56 29.54
C ALA A 750 -110.49 83.75 28.85
N GLY A 751 -111.73 83.93 29.29
CA GLY A 751 -112.90 83.29 28.67
C GLY A 751 -113.74 82.46 29.64
N SER A 752 -114.62 83.17 30.34
CA SER A 752 -116.01 82.78 30.67
C SER A 752 -116.36 81.32 30.99
N SER A 753 -115.62 80.64 31.87
CA SER A 753 -116.20 79.72 32.88
C SER A 753 -115.10 79.12 33.76
N LEU A 754 -115.03 79.57 35.01
CA LEU A 754 -114.45 78.77 36.08
C LEU A 754 -115.60 77.91 36.64
N SER A 755 -115.70 76.66 36.19
CA SER A 755 -116.68 75.71 36.71
C SER A 755 -116.06 74.93 37.86
N ILE A 756 -116.30 75.40 39.08
CA ILE A 756 -116.36 74.53 40.26
C ILE A 756 -117.74 73.88 40.20
N ASN A 757 -117.84 72.78 39.45
CA ASN A 757 -119.04 71.94 39.38
C ASN A 757 -118.88 70.85 40.43
N VAL A 758 -119.71 70.93 41.49
CA VAL A 758 -119.81 70.03 42.65
C VAL A 758 -118.88 70.40 43.83
N VAL A 759 -119.33 71.36 44.63
CA VAL A 759 -119.59 71.08 46.05
C VAL A 759 -120.99 70.49 46.09
N SER A 760 -121.10 69.21 46.41
CA SER A 760 -122.31 68.67 47.02
C SER A 760 -122.15 68.81 48.53
N LEU A 761 -122.81 69.80 49.09
CA LEU A 761 -123.60 69.64 50.31
C LEU A 761 -124.69 70.71 50.21
N GLU A 762 -125.91 70.30 50.48
CA GLU A 762 -127.05 71.19 50.71
C GLU A 762 -126.66 72.40 51.57
N ALA A 763 -127.13 73.60 51.23
CA ALA A 763 -127.41 74.64 52.21
C ALA A 763 -128.39 75.70 51.67
N LEU A 764 -129.46 75.96 52.43
CA LEU A 764 -130.44 77.02 52.23
C LEU A 764 -129.81 78.42 52.43
N GLY A 765 -130.01 79.29 51.44
CA GLY A 765 -129.96 80.74 51.59
C GLY A 765 -128.64 81.42 51.17
N MET A 766 -128.63 82.03 49.99
CA MET A 766 -127.92 83.28 49.74
C MET A 766 -128.27 83.85 48.36
N SER A 767 -128.47 85.17 48.31
CA SER A 767 -128.87 85.91 47.12
C SER A 767 -127.73 86.74 46.53
N ARG A 768 -127.80 86.91 45.22
CA ARG A 768 -126.88 87.60 44.32
C ARG A 768 -127.23 89.10 44.21
N SER A 769 -126.24 89.96 44.00
CA SER A 769 -126.40 91.10 43.09
C SER A 769 -125.06 91.60 42.53
N VAL A 770 -125.04 91.91 41.23
CA VAL A 770 -123.96 92.55 40.46
C VAL A 770 -124.57 93.84 39.91
N THR A 771 -123.91 95.00 40.04
CA THR A 771 -124.55 96.27 39.67
C THR A 771 -123.70 97.09 38.70
N GLY A 772 -124.10 97.06 37.42
CA GLY A 772 -123.48 97.78 36.31
C GLY A 772 -124.02 97.42 34.92
N VAL A 773 -125.31 97.56 34.64
CA VAL A 773 -125.76 98.21 33.40
C VAL A 773 -126.77 99.27 33.81
N LYS A 774 -126.51 100.51 33.42
CA LYS A 774 -127.39 101.71 33.37
C LYS A 774 -128.62 101.73 34.32
N LYS A 775 -128.61 102.68 35.26
CA LYS A 775 -129.71 103.09 36.15
C LYS A 775 -130.89 103.76 35.44
N SER A 776 -132.11 103.57 35.97
CA SER A 776 -133.06 104.66 36.29
C SER A 776 -134.05 104.24 37.40
N LYS A 777 -134.22 105.13 38.40
CA LYS A 777 -135.05 105.06 39.64
C LYS A 777 -136.58 104.87 39.32
N SER A 778 -137.54 104.63 40.23
CA SER A 778 -137.83 105.26 41.54
C SER A 778 -139.15 104.70 42.15
N TYR A 779 -139.36 104.97 43.46
CA TYR A 779 -140.63 105.00 44.25
C TYR A 779 -141.25 103.70 44.82
N VAL A 780 -141.15 103.57 46.16
CA VAL A 780 -142.20 103.38 47.19
C VAL A 780 -143.31 102.33 46.98
N SER A 781 -143.41 101.34 47.89
CA SER A 781 -144.53 101.15 48.85
C SER A 781 -144.32 99.91 49.74
N GLU A 782 -144.61 100.04 51.04
CA GLU A 782 -144.65 98.99 52.06
C GLU A 782 -145.91 98.09 51.93
N SER A 783 -145.75 96.76 52.15
CA SER A 783 -146.75 95.91 52.81
C SER A 783 -146.08 94.74 53.58
N ALA A 784 -146.60 94.46 54.78
CA ALA A 784 -146.29 93.38 55.73
C ALA A 784 -146.24 91.96 55.10
N ASP A 785 -145.52 90.94 55.61
CA ASP A 785 -145.32 90.47 57.00
C ASP A 785 -143.86 90.41 57.51
N GLY A 786 -143.67 90.73 58.81
CA GLY A 786 -142.57 90.17 59.62
C GLY A 786 -141.38 91.07 60.00
N PHE A 787 -141.67 92.27 60.54
CA PHE A 787 -140.95 93.09 61.54
C PHE A 787 -139.65 92.50 62.21
N LYS A 788 -138.60 93.24 62.59
CA LYS A 788 -138.41 94.67 62.93
C LYS A 788 -136.91 94.99 63.16
N LYS A 789 -136.58 96.28 63.09
CA LYS A 789 -135.40 96.96 63.65
C LYS A 789 -135.79 97.72 64.93
N ASP A 790 -134.92 97.77 65.94
CA ASP A 790 -134.75 98.84 66.96
C ASP A 790 -133.32 98.68 67.55
N GLY A 791 -132.39 99.66 67.44
CA GLY A 791 -131.87 100.54 68.53
C GLY A 791 -130.81 99.84 69.43
N ALA A 792 -129.56 100.26 69.71
CA ALA A 792 -128.88 101.56 69.79
C ALA A 792 -127.33 101.40 69.60
N GLY A 793 -126.62 102.47 69.18
CA GLY A 793 -125.15 102.62 69.32
C GLY A 793 -124.34 102.89 68.04
N MET A 794 -123.78 104.11 67.94
CA MET A 794 -122.63 104.58 67.12
C MET A 794 -122.69 104.66 65.58
N ILE A 795 -122.47 105.86 65.03
CA ILE A 795 -121.40 106.29 64.08
C ILE A 795 -121.22 107.80 64.29
N ILE A 796 -120.01 108.40 64.29
CA ILE A 796 -119.76 109.83 63.89
C ILE A 796 -118.23 110.19 63.83
N LYS A 797 -117.81 110.80 62.69
CA LYS A 797 -116.91 111.98 62.42
C LYS A 797 -115.35 112.02 62.49
N LEU A 798 -114.81 112.65 61.42
CA LEU A 798 -113.88 113.83 61.26
C LEU A 798 -112.55 114.01 62.04
N ALA A 799 -111.57 114.58 61.31
CA ALA A 799 -110.54 115.60 61.68
C ALA A 799 -109.57 115.35 62.87
N ALA A 800 -108.32 115.75 62.67
CA ALA A 800 -107.27 115.80 63.69
C ALA A 800 -107.67 116.66 64.91
N VAL A 801 -107.63 116.07 66.11
CA VAL A 801 -107.24 116.59 67.44
C VAL A 801 -107.25 115.41 68.44
N GLY A 802 -106.22 115.30 69.29
CA GLY A 802 -106.23 114.57 70.58
C GLY A 802 -105.30 113.34 70.65
N MET A 803 -104.07 113.46 71.18
CA MET A 803 -103.68 113.23 72.60
C MET A 803 -103.51 111.73 72.94
N LEU A 804 -102.45 111.20 73.58
CA LEU A 804 -101.33 111.70 74.41
C LEU A 804 -100.19 110.64 74.33
N ALA A 805 -98.93 111.02 74.03
CA ALA A 805 -97.82 111.33 74.97
C ALA A 805 -97.15 110.07 75.59
N SER A 806 -95.92 109.68 75.27
CA SER A 806 -94.59 110.28 75.50
C SER A 806 -94.01 110.05 76.91
N GLY A 807 -92.85 109.39 76.97
CA GLY A 807 -91.65 109.81 77.71
C GLY A 807 -91.62 109.89 79.25
N VAL A 808 -90.62 109.17 79.81
CA VAL A 808 -89.63 109.58 80.85
C VAL A 808 -90.06 109.73 82.33
N ASP A 809 -89.12 109.29 83.19
CA ASP A 809 -89.00 109.25 84.65
C ASP A 809 -89.27 110.55 85.46
N HIS A 810 -89.60 110.32 86.76
CA HIS A 810 -89.43 111.13 87.98
C HIS A 810 -89.82 112.64 88.09
N GLN A 811 -90.87 112.86 88.91
CA GLN A 811 -91.10 113.85 90.00
C GLN A 811 -90.68 115.35 89.93
N GLY A 812 -91.67 116.22 90.18
CA GLY A 812 -91.68 117.17 91.32
C GLY A 812 -91.60 118.67 91.06
N GLY A 813 -92.67 119.42 91.40
CA GLY A 813 -92.58 120.75 92.05
C GLY A 813 -92.98 122.04 91.29
N GLY A 814 -94.28 122.39 91.31
CA GLY A 814 -94.96 123.73 91.42
C GLY A 814 -94.53 124.98 90.61
N PRO A 815 -95.21 126.16 90.76
CA PRO A 815 -96.53 126.48 91.34
C PRO A 815 -97.47 127.28 90.36
N ASP A 816 -98.65 127.68 90.87
CA ASP A 816 -99.62 128.73 90.39
C ASP A 816 -100.45 128.44 89.11
N VAL A 817 -101.77 128.19 89.14
CA VAL A 817 -102.96 128.96 89.64
C VAL A 817 -103.56 129.88 88.57
N GLU A 818 -104.62 129.42 87.88
CA GLU A 818 -105.99 129.97 87.84
C GLU A 818 -106.77 129.40 86.64
N GLY A 819 -107.99 128.92 86.92
CA GLY A 819 -109.06 128.63 85.96
C GLY A 819 -109.41 127.17 85.78
#